data_AF-A0A963U4T0-F1
#
_entry.id   AF-A0A963U4T0-F1
#
_cell.length_a   1.000
_cell.length_b   1.000
_cell.length_c   1.000
_cell.angle_alpha   90.00
_cell.angle_beta   90.00
_cell.angle_gamma   90.00
#
_symmetry.space_group_name_H-M   'P 1'
#
loop_
_entity.id
_entity.type
_entity.pdbx_description
1 polymer ?
#
loop_
_entity_poly.entity_id
_entity_poly.type
_entity_poly.pdbx_seq_one_letter_code
_entity_poly.pdbx_strand_id
1 'polypeptide(L)'
;MKAASRYGEGDFLTLIMQTRMTTTSPLSDLRISIRNHTLADEAERVRAVLDDAEMPQAARKKAQDNAAAFIREARSGSGRSSLVDKFLLEYGLSTAEGVTLMRLAEALLRTPDAATTDALIKDKVESGDWAAHKGKSPFPLVNFSTRGLMLTAAWLDEIEGTGHAKKAVRATKELLDRIGEPVIRGAVAQAMKLLGEHFVLGETIDEAQRRAKNFAKAGYNFSFDMLGEAAHTEDDAQKYFRDYENAIADIAKTARCERAVDNPGISVKLSALHPRYEYAKRERVLKELGARARRLAIQAKEANIGFNIDAEEADRLDLSLELIEALMRDPKLDGWEGFGVVVQSYQRRAPFVIDWLAALARETGRRITVRLVKGAYWDAEIKRAQVMGLESYPVFTRKVSTDVSYQACAKKLFANADVFYPQFATHNALTAALVREMAGEVKEFELQRLHGMGEALHDSLLKSGFRSRIYAPVGGYKELLPYLVRRLLENGANSSFVNQLFDPETSIDDIVADPIDELRSLNTIPNTAIPAPRDLFGGTRLLAEGWDETDPDTAEQLRLAVSQALDGGRSYGPIINGVTPKGAATPSINPAHNSEKVGVIDFADASHVALACSAAAGAQQQWARTPSGERGAALNRAADLLESRAEQFMQLATREAGKTIPDAIAEIREAVDFLRYYADEALTLTGEPLGVVACISPWNFPLAIFLGQVSAALAAGNAVIAKPAEQTPLIAYEAVKLLHEAGIPVGALQFLPGDGPGVGAPLVEHPNVNGVVFTGSTDVARIINRSLLGAGKFDATLIAETGGINAMIIDSTALLEQAVRDVIASAFKSAGQRCSACRLVCVQDDIADRFNEMLAGAMAELSIGDPARLSTDVGPVIDEEARATIEAHIAEMERDHKLIARAPALDGDVDGAFIIPAAFEIGRIGDLKREVFGPVLHVLRFPADGVKALVDEINALGYGLTMGIHSRIDETMHSIVARARIGNIYVNRNQIGAVVGVQPFGGEGLSGTGPKAGGPHYLHAMCKRETPKGTASIAVQKDAPAPFFDQQMGKSEAAFLKWHEMADRRDILTRAAALADGADAEIFRLAASLFAEHFETAIELPGPTGESNTLRLKGRGVVVCLGGGAAPANRRQIALALAAGNAVICAPAISDRIAAALAKSGAPSDLAAGGAFEIAVHEAYLLDGRVKAVAFDGAGEARAAILGALAAREGAIAPLLSSLDDPSRYACERTLTINTTAAGGDVKLLSLPE
;
A
#
# COMPACT_ATOMS: atom_id res chain seq x y z
N MET A 1 3.04 -31.06 -24.67
CA MET A 1 3.57 -30.79 -26.02
C MET A 1 3.03 -31.67 -27.17
N LYS A 2 2.58 -32.92 -27.01
CA LYS A 2 2.08 -33.75 -28.16
C LYS A 2 0.57 -33.68 -28.49
N ALA A 3 -0.19 -32.78 -27.86
CA ALA A 3 -1.60 -32.51 -28.21
C ALA A 3 -1.83 -31.16 -28.92
N ALA A 4 -0.80 -30.34 -29.09
CA ALA A 4 -0.90 -28.97 -29.62
C ALA A 4 -0.98 -28.89 -31.16
N SER A 5 -0.74 -29.97 -31.91
CA SER A 5 -0.57 -29.89 -33.36
C SER A 5 -1.86 -30.04 -34.20
N ARG A 6 -3.05 -30.05 -33.59
CA ARG A 6 -4.32 -30.27 -34.34
C ARG A 6 -5.15 -29.00 -34.60
N TYR A 7 -4.84 -27.87 -33.97
CA TYR A 7 -5.65 -26.66 -34.10
C TYR A 7 -4.73 -25.44 -34.16
N GLY A 8 -4.56 -24.86 -35.36
CA GLY A 8 -3.57 -23.84 -35.67
C GLY A 8 -3.56 -22.65 -34.70
N GLU A 9 -2.48 -22.54 -33.92
CA GLU A 9 -2.18 -21.42 -33.01
C GLU A 9 -1.74 -20.15 -33.76
N GLY A 10 -1.41 -20.23 -35.05
CA GLY A 10 -0.92 -19.10 -35.86
C GLY A 10 -1.97 -18.12 -36.39
N ASP A 11 -3.26 -18.35 -36.16
CA ASP A 11 -4.35 -17.65 -36.88
C ASP A 11 -5.00 -16.48 -36.08
N PHE A 12 -4.94 -16.50 -34.75
CA PHE A 12 -5.66 -15.51 -33.92
C PHE A 12 -4.97 -14.14 -33.86
N LEU A 13 -3.63 -14.11 -33.79
CA LEU A 13 -2.88 -12.84 -33.84
C LEU A 13 -3.06 -12.13 -35.19
N THR A 14 -3.13 -12.92 -36.27
CA THR A 14 -3.39 -12.45 -37.63
C THR A 14 -4.79 -11.86 -37.74
N LEU A 15 -5.81 -12.48 -37.12
CA LEU A 15 -7.17 -11.93 -37.03
C LEU A 15 -7.17 -10.55 -36.34
N ILE A 16 -6.45 -10.41 -35.21
CA ILE A 16 -6.32 -9.13 -34.47
C ILE A 16 -5.60 -8.07 -35.31
N MET A 17 -4.52 -8.44 -36.02
CA MET A 17 -3.78 -7.54 -36.89
C MET A 17 -4.58 -7.10 -38.13
N GLN A 18 -5.42 -7.99 -38.69
CA GLN A 18 -6.29 -7.67 -39.83
C GLN A 18 -7.39 -6.68 -39.46
N THR A 19 -7.90 -6.69 -38.22
CA THR A 19 -8.87 -5.69 -37.72
C THR A 19 -8.31 -4.27 -37.67
N ARG A 20 -6.98 -4.08 -37.66
CA ARG A 20 -6.31 -2.76 -37.54
C ARG A 20 -6.12 -1.99 -38.85
N MET A 21 -6.39 -2.58 -40.03
CA MET A 21 -6.05 -1.96 -41.32
C MET A 21 -7.12 -1.01 -41.93
N THR A 22 -8.10 -0.53 -41.17
CA THR A 22 -9.08 0.45 -41.67
C THR A 22 -9.17 1.71 -40.81
N THR A 23 -8.84 2.83 -41.43
CA THR A 23 -9.05 4.22 -40.97
C THR A 23 -10.52 4.47 -40.58
N THR A 24 -10.75 5.15 -39.43
CA THR A 24 -12.02 5.74 -38.95
C THR A 24 -13.27 4.89 -39.22
N SER A 25 -13.47 3.84 -38.42
CA SER A 25 -14.74 3.11 -38.30
C SER A 25 -15.61 3.73 -37.19
N PRO A 26 -16.96 3.73 -37.30
CA PRO A 26 -17.86 4.12 -36.21
C PRO A 26 -17.57 3.43 -34.86
N LEU A 27 -17.01 2.21 -34.88
CA LEU A 27 -16.60 1.51 -33.65
C LEU A 27 -15.39 2.17 -32.97
N SER A 28 -14.46 2.72 -33.76
CA SER A 28 -13.29 3.44 -33.25
C SER A 28 -13.72 4.73 -32.54
N ASP A 29 -14.67 5.46 -33.11
CA ASP A 29 -15.19 6.70 -32.50
C ASP A 29 -15.92 6.40 -31.17
N LEU A 30 -16.66 5.30 -31.10
CA LEU A 30 -17.30 4.84 -29.87
C LEU A 30 -16.29 4.40 -28.81
N ARG A 31 -15.15 3.79 -29.19
CA ARG A 31 -14.05 3.47 -28.25
C ARG A 31 -13.40 4.73 -27.69
N ILE A 32 -13.15 5.74 -28.52
CA ILE A 32 -12.67 7.04 -28.06
C ILE A 32 -13.68 7.67 -27.10
N SER A 33 -14.98 7.59 -27.41
CA SER A 33 -16.04 8.08 -26.52
C SER A 33 -16.02 7.37 -25.15
N ILE A 34 -15.81 6.06 -25.11
CA ILE A 34 -15.66 5.31 -23.84
C ILE A 34 -14.48 5.86 -23.03
N ARG A 35 -13.32 6.06 -23.66
CA ARG A 35 -12.10 6.55 -22.99
C ARG A 35 -12.25 7.97 -22.45
N ASN A 36 -12.81 8.88 -23.24
CA ASN A 36 -13.08 10.27 -22.84
C ASN A 36 -13.98 10.38 -21.61
N HIS A 37 -14.80 9.36 -21.33
CA HIS A 37 -15.70 9.33 -20.18
C HIS A 37 -15.18 8.49 -19.00
N THR A 38 -13.91 8.05 -19.02
CA THR A 38 -13.31 7.33 -17.89
C THR A 38 -13.32 8.21 -16.64
N LEU A 39 -12.76 9.43 -16.72
CA LEU A 39 -12.61 10.34 -15.58
C LEU A 39 -13.48 11.61 -15.69
N ALA A 40 -14.47 11.63 -16.60
CA ALA A 40 -15.32 12.80 -16.85
C ALA A 40 -16.06 13.30 -15.61
N ASP A 41 -16.30 14.61 -15.49
CA ASP A 41 -16.95 15.25 -14.34
C ASP A 41 -18.23 14.50 -13.90
N GLU A 42 -18.31 14.22 -12.59
CA GLU A 42 -19.40 13.42 -12.05
C GLU A 42 -20.74 14.15 -12.17
N ALA A 43 -20.77 15.44 -11.88
CA ALA A 43 -22.02 16.21 -11.89
C ALA A 43 -22.59 16.31 -13.31
N GLU A 44 -21.74 16.53 -14.31
CA GLU A 44 -22.11 16.48 -15.73
C GLU A 44 -22.64 15.09 -16.10
N ARG A 45 -21.91 14.02 -15.76
CA ARG A 45 -22.31 12.66 -16.12
C ARG A 45 -23.61 12.23 -15.49
N VAL A 46 -23.82 12.57 -14.22
CA VAL A 46 -25.04 12.25 -13.49
C VAL A 46 -26.25 12.96 -14.09
N ARG A 47 -26.12 14.23 -14.50
CA ARG A 47 -27.22 14.94 -15.19
C ARG A 47 -27.57 14.27 -16.51
N ALA A 48 -26.57 13.87 -17.29
CA ALA A 48 -26.81 13.18 -18.56
C ALA A 48 -27.52 11.83 -18.36
N VAL A 49 -27.07 11.00 -17.40
CA VAL A 49 -27.76 9.71 -17.14
C VAL A 49 -29.13 9.89 -16.49
N LEU A 50 -29.36 10.99 -15.76
CA LEU A 50 -30.69 11.33 -15.22
C LEU A 50 -31.68 11.59 -16.35
N ASP A 51 -31.28 12.38 -17.35
CA ASP A 51 -32.10 12.64 -18.54
C ASP A 51 -32.38 11.33 -19.31
N ASP A 52 -31.36 10.48 -19.47
CA ASP A 52 -31.51 9.18 -20.12
C ASP A 52 -32.39 8.20 -19.32
N ALA A 53 -32.40 8.29 -17.98
CA ALA A 53 -33.17 7.43 -17.09
C ALA A 53 -34.66 7.80 -17.01
N GLU A 54 -35.04 9.03 -17.37
CA GLU A 54 -36.39 9.58 -17.11
C GLU A 54 -37.52 8.66 -17.60
N MET A 55 -38.54 8.49 -16.77
CA MET A 55 -39.75 7.73 -17.07
C MET A 55 -41.00 8.52 -16.66
N PRO A 56 -42.16 8.30 -17.32
CA PRO A 56 -43.42 8.90 -16.90
C PRO A 56 -43.68 8.62 -15.42
N GLN A 57 -44.05 9.64 -14.64
CA GLN A 57 -44.28 9.53 -13.20
C GLN A 57 -45.28 8.41 -12.85
N ALA A 58 -46.30 8.19 -13.68
CA ALA A 58 -47.26 7.10 -13.49
C ALA A 58 -46.59 5.71 -13.57
N ALA A 59 -45.62 5.52 -14.48
CA ALA A 59 -44.87 4.28 -14.61
C ALA A 59 -43.92 4.08 -13.42
N ARG A 60 -43.23 5.14 -12.98
CA ARG A 60 -42.38 5.13 -11.77
C ARG A 60 -43.19 4.75 -10.53
N LYS A 61 -44.34 5.41 -10.32
CA LYS A 61 -45.23 5.12 -9.20
C LYS A 61 -45.76 3.68 -9.22
N LYS A 62 -46.15 3.18 -10.39
CA LYS A 62 -46.57 1.79 -10.56
C LYS A 62 -45.44 0.80 -10.22
N ALA A 63 -44.20 1.09 -10.62
CA ALA A 63 -43.04 0.29 -10.24
C ALA A 63 -42.81 0.28 -8.73
N GLN A 64 -42.94 1.44 -8.06
CA GLN A 64 -42.85 1.53 -6.59
C GLN A 64 -43.92 0.70 -5.89
N ASP A 65 -45.17 0.79 -6.35
CA ASP A 65 -46.29 0.03 -5.77
C ASP A 65 -46.09 -1.49 -5.92
N ASN A 66 -45.62 -1.92 -7.10
CA ASN A 66 -45.26 -3.31 -7.37
C ASN A 66 -44.08 -3.78 -6.50
N ALA A 67 -43.03 -2.97 -6.40
CA ALA A 67 -41.88 -3.26 -5.56
C ALA A 67 -42.28 -3.41 -4.09
N ALA A 68 -43.13 -2.51 -3.59
CA ALA A 68 -43.68 -2.60 -2.24
C ALA A 68 -44.49 -3.88 -2.04
N ALA A 69 -45.25 -4.33 -3.04
CA ALA A 69 -45.96 -5.61 -2.98
C ALA A 69 -45.00 -6.81 -2.90
N PHE A 70 -43.94 -6.83 -3.72
CA PHE A 70 -42.91 -7.88 -3.67
C PHE A 70 -42.19 -7.90 -2.32
N ILE A 71 -41.88 -6.73 -1.75
CA ILE A 71 -41.26 -6.61 -0.42
C ILE A 71 -42.19 -7.14 0.67
N ARG A 72 -43.49 -6.81 0.64
CA ARG A 72 -44.47 -7.35 1.60
C ARG A 72 -44.57 -8.88 1.51
N GLU A 73 -44.58 -9.44 0.30
CA GLU A 73 -44.56 -10.89 0.12
C GLU A 73 -43.26 -11.50 0.67
N ALA A 74 -42.10 -10.92 0.35
CA ALA A 74 -40.80 -11.39 0.83
C ALA A 74 -40.69 -11.32 2.36
N ARG A 75 -41.14 -10.22 3.00
CA ARG A 75 -41.17 -10.05 4.46
C ARG A 75 -42.16 -11.01 5.14
N SER A 76 -43.32 -11.28 4.54
CA SER A 76 -44.32 -12.22 5.11
C SER A 76 -43.92 -13.70 4.96
N GLY A 77 -43.10 -14.04 3.97
CA GLY A 77 -42.47 -15.35 3.78
C GLY A 77 -41.30 -15.65 4.74
N SER A 78 -40.94 -14.72 5.63
CA SER A 78 -39.75 -14.75 6.52
C SER A 78 -39.65 -15.95 7.47
N GLY A 79 -40.69 -16.76 7.63
CA GLY A 79 -40.57 -18.10 8.26
C GLY A 79 -39.60 -19.04 7.53
N ARG A 80 -39.22 -18.73 6.28
CA ARG A 80 -38.26 -19.46 5.42
C ARG A 80 -36.91 -18.75 5.22
N SER A 81 -36.61 -17.63 5.89
CA SER A 81 -35.31 -16.95 5.70
C SER A 81 -34.14 -17.85 6.12
N SER A 82 -33.05 -17.77 5.35
CA SER A 82 -31.87 -18.62 5.55
C SER A 82 -31.22 -18.32 6.91
N LEU A 83 -30.42 -19.27 7.42
CA LEU A 83 -29.67 -19.07 8.66
C LEU A 83 -28.74 -17.84 8.57
N VAL A 84 -28.20 -17.61 7.36
CA VAL A 84 -27.32 -16.49 7.03
C VAL A 84 -28.10 -15.17 7.10
N ASP A 85 -29.27 -15.03 6.49
CA ASP A 85 -30.06 -13.78 6.55
C ASP A 85 -30.35 -13.35 8.00
N LYS A 86 -30.64 -14.33 8.87
CA LYS A 86 -30.86 -14.12 10.32
C LYS A 86 -29.58 -13.76 11.07
N PHE A 87 -28.44 -14.29 10.62
CA PHE A 87 -27.12 -13.98 11.15
C PHE A 87 -26.68 -12.56 10.74
N LEU A 88 -26.89 -12.17 9.47
CA LEU A 88 -26.63 -10.84 8.93
C LEU A 88 -27.44 -9.75 9.66
N LEU A 89 -28.70 -10.06 9.96
CA LEU A 89 -29.59 -9.20 10.75
C LEU A 89 -29.10 -8.94 12.18
N GLU A 90 -28.65 -9.99 12.87
CA GLU A 90 -28.26 -9.90 14.28
C GLU A 90 -26.91 -9.20 14.47
N TYR A 91 -25.96 -9.53 13.59
CA TYR A 91 -24.58 -9.08 13.72
C TYR A 91 -24.28 -7.85 12.87
N GLY A 92 -25.03 -7.59 11.79
CA GLY A 92 -24.78 -6.50 10.84
C GLY A 92 -23.37 -6.55 10.24
N LEU A 93 -23.20 -6.89 8.96
CA LEU A 93 -21.83 -7.02 8.42
C LEU A 93 -21.05 -5.72 8.27
N SER A 94 -21.71 -4.58 8.43
CA SER A 94 -21.10 -3.26 8.54
C SER A 94 -20.63 -2.93 9.97
N THR A 95 -20.93 -3.77 10.97
CA THR A 95 -20.46 -3.60 12.34
C THR A 95 -19.04 -4.13 12.52
N ALA A 96 -18.38 -3.68 13.59
CA ALA A 96 -17.05 -4.18 13.94
C ALA A 96 -17.07 -5.70 14.21
N GLU A 97 -18.15 -6.21 14.83
CA GLU A 97 -18.33 -7.62 15.16
C GLU A 97 -18.52 -8.49 13.91
N GLY A 98 -19.35 -8.04 12.96
CA GLY A 98 -19.61 -8.75 11.70
C GLY A 98 -18.34 -8.89 10.85
N VAL A 99 -17.55 -7.82 10.75
CA VAL A 99 -16.26 -7.81 10.04
C VAL A 99 -15.24 -8.73 10.72
N THR A 100 -15.20 -8.73 12.05
CA THR A 100 -14.30 -9.55 12.85
C THR A 100 -14.60 -11.04 12.67
N LEU A 101 -15.88 -11.43 12.72
CA LEU A 101 -16.32 -12.80 12.42
C LEU A 101 -15.93 -13.24 11.01
N MET A 102 -15.98 -12.32 10.04
CA MET A 102 -15.62 -12.66 8.67
C MET A 102 -14.13 -12.83 8.44
N ARG A 103 -13.32 -11.95 9.04
CA ARG A 103 -11.86 -12.10 9.05
C ARG A 103 -11.44 -13.40 9.72
N LEU A 104 -12.12 -13.75 10.81
CA LEU A 104 -11.92 -15.02 11.51
C LEU A 104 -12.29 -16.20 10.59
N ALA A 105 -13.45 -16.19 9.95
CA ALA A 105 -13.86 -17.26 9.03
C ALA A 105 -12.89 -17.46 7.85
N GLU A 106 -12.43 -16.35 7.25
CA GLU A 106 -11.47 -16.33 6.14
C GLU A 106 -10.14 -16.95 6.54
N ALA A 107 -9.57 -16.51 7.66
CA ALA A 107 -8.25 -16.93 8.08
C ALA A 107 -8.26 -18.35 8.72
N LEU A 108 -9.29 -18.73 9.49
CA LEU A 108 -9.35 -20.05 10.14
C LEU A 108 -9.37 -21.23 9.17
N LEU A 109 -10.10 -21.12 8.07
CA LEU A 109 -10.23 -22.21 7.10
C LEU A 109 -8.96 -22.40 6.25
N ARG A 110 -8.02 -21.46 6.33
CA ARG A 110 -6.78 -21.42 5.53
C ARG A 110 -5.52 -21.67 6.34
N THR A 111 -5.57 -21.32 7.62
CA THR A 111 -4.46 -21.51 8.54
C THR A 111 -4.22 -23.01 8.74
N PRO A 112 -3.08 -23.55 8.28
CA PRO A 112 -2.82 -24.99 8.34
C PRO A 112 -2.40 -25.48 9.73
N ASP A 113 -1.86 -24.59 10.57
CA ASP A 113 -1.27 -24.93 11.86
C ASP A 113 -2.20 -24.60 13.05
N ALA A 114 -2.05 -25.39 14.10
CA ALA A 114 -2.90 -25.32 15.28
C ALA A 114 -2.66 -24.08 16.14
N ALA A 115 -1.40 -23.69 16.33
CA ALA A 115 -1.03 -22.63 17.27
C ALA A 115 -1.51 -21.27 16.78
N THR A 116 -1.28 -20.98 15.50
CA THR A 116 -1.72 -19.74 14.86
C THR A 116 -3.24 -19.69 14.73
N THR A 117 -3.89 -20.84 14.50
CA THR A 117 -5.37 -20.94 14.53
C THR A 117 -5.90 -20.52 15.90
N ASP A 118 -5.32 -21.01 16.99
CA ASP A 118 -5.80 -20.69 18.34
C ASP A 118 -5.54 -19.22 18.69
N ALA A 119 -4.37 -18.67 18.31
CA ALA A 119 -4.05 -17.26 18.47
C ALA A 119 -5.03 -16.36 17.69
N LEU A 120 -5.38 -16.75 16.46
CA LEU A 120 -6.37 -16.05 15.65
C LEU A 120 -7.79 -16.11 16.27
N ILE A 121 -8.22 -17.27 16.77
CA ILE A 121 -9.51 -17.39 17.48
C ILE A 121 -9.52 -16.47 18.69
N LYS A 122 -8.46 -16.53 19.51
CA LYS A 122 -8.32 -15.68 20.70
C LYS A 122 -8.41 -14.19 20.33
N ASP A 123 -7.54 -13.72 19.44
CA ASP A 123 -7.45 -12.31 19.02
C ASP A 123 -8.80 -11.75 18.52
N LYS A 124 -9.50 -12.49 17.65
CA LYS A 124 -10.76 -12.03 17.06
C LYS A 124 -11.98 -12.23 17.96
N VAL A 125 -11.95 -13.19 18.88
CA VAL A 125 -13.03 -13.38 19.85
C VAL A 125 -12.88 -12.41 21.03
N GLU A 126 -11.68 -12.02 21.44
CA GLU A 126 -11.50 -10.99 22.49
C GLU A 126 -11.87 -9.58 22.02
N SER A 127 -11.72 -9.29 20.72
CA SER A 127 -11.96 -7.95 20.18
C SER A 127 -13.44 -7.55 20.02
N GLY A 128 -14.39 -8.45 20.24
CA GLY A 128 -15.83 -8.21 20.02
C GLY A 128 -16.64 -8.06 21.33
N ASP A 129 -17.59 -7.11 21.37
CA ASP A 129 -18.52 -6.96 22.50
C ASP A 129 -19.71 -7.94 22.39
N TRP A 130 -19.41 -9.25 22.48
CA TRP A 130 -20.41 -10.31 22.32
C TRP A 130 -21.51 -10.27 23.39
N ALA A 131 -21.22 -9.68 24.55
CA ALA A 131 -22.16 -9.53 25.66
C ALA A 131 -23.33 -8.61 25.27
N ALA A 132 -23.09 -7.62 24.41
CA ALA A 132 -24.12 -6.73 23.89
C ALA A 132 -25.17 -7.47 23.04
N HIS A 133 -24.90 -8.66 22.50
CA HIS A 133 -25.83 -9.42 21.64
C HIS A 133 -26.60 -10.54 22.37
N LYS A 134 -26.40 -10.69 23.69
CA LYS A 134 -27.00 -11.80 24.47
C LYS A 134 -28.53 -11.74 24.51
N GLY A 135 -29.19 -12.72 23.89
CA GLY A 135 -30.64 -12.90 23.99
C GLY A 135 -31.45 -11.84 23.24
N LYS A 136 -30.80 -11.05 22.38
CA LYS A 136 -31.45 -10.04 21.53
C LYS A 136 -32.06 -10.65 20.26
N SER A 137 -31.52 -11.77 19.78
CA SER A 137 -32.10 -12.48 18.66
C SER A 137 -33.42 -13.19 19.03
N PRO A 138 -34.49 -13.07 18.24
CA PRO A 138 -35.70 -13.89 18.41
C PRO A 138 -35.51 -15.35 17.99
N PHE A 139 -34.33 -15.74 17.48
CA PHE A 139 -34.07 -17.07 16.91
C PHE A 139 -33.18 -17.96 17.81
N PRO A 140 -33.59 -19.21 18.13
CA PRO A 140 -32.86 -20.08 19.06
C PRO A 140 -31.44 -20.50 18.62
N LEU A 141 -31.23 -20.68 17.31
CA LEU A 141 -29.95 -21.15 16.76
C LEU A 141 -28.89 -20.02 16.72
N VAL A 142 -29.31 -18.79 16.44
CA VAL A 142 -28.46 -17.59 16.51
C VAL A 142 -28.06 -17.34 17.97
N ASN A 143 -29.01 -17.44 18.90
CA ASN A 143 -28.71 -17.42 20.33
C ASN A 143 -27.77 -18.56 20.78
N PHE A 144 -27.77 -19.70 20.10
CA PHE A 144 -26.84 -20.80 20.39
C PHE A 144 -25.41 -20.50 19.91
N SER A 145 -25.23 -19.92 18.72
CA SER A 145 -23.92 -19.44 18.25
C SER A 145 -23.39 -18.28 19.09
N THR A 146 -24.25 -17.33 19.49
CA THR A 146 -23.88 -16.25 20.44
C THR A 146 -23.46 -16.84 21.78
N ARG A 147 -24.17 -17.86 22.29
CA ARG A 147 -23.76 -18.59 23.50
C ARG A 147 -22.44 -19.33 23.35
N GLY A 148 -22.12 -19.87 22.17
CA GLY A 148 -20.83 -20.49 21.86
C GLY A 148 -19.68 -19.47 21.88
N LEU A 149 -19.85 -18.33 21.22
CA LEU A 149 -18.90 -17.21 21.25
C LEU A 149 -18.72 -16.65 22.66
N MET A 150 -19.82 -16.47 23.41
CA MET A 150 -19.79 -16.03 24.81
C MET A 150 -19.18 -17.06 25.76
N LEU A 151 -19.36 -18.36 25.52
CA LEU A 151 -18.68 -19.42 26.27
C LEU A 151 -17.17 -19.36 26.03
N THR A 152 -16.75 -18.96 24.83
CA THR A 152 -15.34 -18.77 24.46
C THR A 152 -14.78 -17.49 25.09
N ALA A 153 -15.53 -16.38 25.06
CA ALA A 153 -15.17 -15.12 25.73
C ALA A 153 -15.13 -15.24 27.27
N ALA A 154 -16.10 -15.93 27.87
CA ALA A 154 -16.12 -16.20 29.31
C ALA A 154 -15.03 -17.19 29.76
N TRP A 155 -14.53 -18.03 28.86
CA TRP A 155 -13.36 -18.89 29.07
C TRP A 155 -12.05 -18.08 29.09
N LEU A 156 -11.97 -17.01 28.29
CA LEU A 156 -10.80 -16.11 28.21
C LEU A 156 -10.69 -15.17 29.43
N ASP A 157 -11.82 -14.66 29.94
CA ASP A 157 -11.87 -13.93 31.23
C ASP A 157 -11.34 -14.77 32.42
N GLU A 158 -11.37 -16.11 32.31
CA GLU A 158 -10.88 -17.03 33.33
C GLU A 158 -9.35 -17.25 33.28
N ILE A 159 -8.70 -16.94 32.15
CA ILE A 159 -7.25 -17.06 31.96
C ILE A 159 -6.52 -15.79 32.46
N GLU A 160 -7.17 -14.62 32.43
CA GLU A 160 -6.57 -13.34 32.85
C GLU A 160 -6.93 -12.88 34.28
N GLY A 161 -7.78 -13.63 35.00
CA GLY A 161 -8.50 -13.14 36.17
C GLY A 161 -7.72 -12.32 37.22
N THR A 162 -7.88 -10.99 37.17
CA THR A 162 -7.91 -10.12 38.35
C THR A 162 -9.30 -10.19 39.02
N GLY A 163 -9.47 -11.15 39.94
CA GLY A 163 -10.27 -10.97 41.17
C GLY A 163 -11.80 -11.18 41.18
N HIS A 164 -12.20 -12.19 41.99
CA HIS A 164 -13.41 -12.29 42.83
C HIS A 164 -14.69 -13.00 42.30
N ALA A 165 -14.64 -14.33 42.12
CA ALA A 165 -15.81 -15.21 42.31
C ALA A 165 -15.41 -16.67 42.66
N LYS A 166 -14.84 -16.91 43.85
CA LYS A 166 -14.08 -18.16 44.16
C LYS A 166 -14.85 -19.40 44.66
N LYS A 167 -16.15 -19.61 44.38
CA LYS A 167 -16.83 -20.85 44.82
C LYS A 167 -17.76 -21.55 43.83
N ALA A 168 -18.37 -20.84 42.88
CA ALA A 168 -19.17 -21.47 41.82
C ALA A 168 -18.32 -21.95 40.63
N VAL A 169 -17.07 -21.48 40.54
CA VAL A 169 -16.16 -21.62 39.38
C VAL A 169 -15.41 -22.96 39.33
N ARG A 170 -15.26 -23.66 40.47
CA ARG A 170 -14.45 -24.90 40.52
C ARG A 170 -15.11 -26.10 39.82
N ALA A 171 -16.44 -26.16 39.79
CA ALA A 171 -17.17 -27.24 39.12
C ALA A 171 -17.23 -27.05 37.59
N THR A 172 -17.14 -25.81 37.12
CA THR A 172 -17.11 -25.45 35.69
C THR A 172 -15.71 -25.67 35.10
N LYS A 173 -14.65 -25.38 35.88
CA LYS A 173 -13.25 -25.64 35.52
C LYS A 173 -12.95 -27.10 35.19
N GLU A 174 -13.43 -28.05 36.00
CA GLU A 174 -13.21 -29.50 35.76
C GLU A 174 -14.03 -30.07 34.59
N LEU A 175 -15.10 -29.38 34.16
CA LEU A 175 -15.92 -29.76 33.01
C LEU A 175 -15.37 -29.15 31.71
N LEU A 176 -14.83 -27.93 31.76
CA LEU A 176 -14.26 -27.19 30.62
C LEU A 176 -12.83 -27.64 30.28
N ASP A 177 -12.00 -27.96 31.27
CA ASP A 177 -10.69 -28.64 31.06
C ASP A 177 -10.87 -30.02 30.41
N ARG A 178 -12.07 -30.60 30.51
CA ARG A 178 -12.45 -31.87 29.87
C ARG A 178 -12.96 -31.72 28.44
N ILE A 179 -13.31 -30.51 28.01
CA ILE A 179 -13.84 -30.23 26.67
C ILE A 179 -12.72 -29.77 25.71
N GLY A 180 -11.67 -29.10 26.18
CA GLY A 180 -10.41 -28.86 25.45
C GLY A 180 -10.49 -27.96 24.20
N GLU A 181 -9.41 -27.22 23.94
CA GLU A 181 -9.22 -26.38 22.72
C GLU A 181 -9.57 -27.09 21.40
N PRO A 182 -9.30 -28.41 21.19
CA PRO A 182 -9.63 -29.10 19.95
C PRO A 182 -11.13 -29.20 19.65
N VAL A 183 -12.00 -29.24 20.67
CA VAL A 183 -13.46 -29.33 20.47
C VAL A 183 -14.04 -27.98 20.07
N ILE A 184 -13.53 -26.88 20.61
CA ILE A 184 -13.91 -25.52 20.21
C ILE A 184 -13.49 -25.26 18.76
N ARG A 185 -12.23 -25.58 18.41
CA ARG A 185 -11.73 -25.49 17.03
C ARG A 185 -12.60 -26.30 16.06
N GLY A 186 -12.92 -27.54 16.43
CA GLY A 186 -13.80 -28.41 15.66
C GLY A 186 -15.21 -27.81 15.50
N ALA A 187 -15.77 -27.20 16.54
CA ALA A 187 -17.08 -26.56 16.50
C ALA A 187 -17.11 -25.30 15.61
N VAL A 188 -16.10 -24.42 15.73
CA VAL A 188 -16.00 -23.19 14.92
C VAL A 188 -15.75 -23.55 13.44
N ALA A 189 -14.83 -24.47 13.15
CA ALA A 189 -14.58 -24.93 11.78
C ALA A 189 -15.83 -25.56 11.14
N GLN A 190 -16.59 -26.36 11.90
CA GLN A 190 -17.85 -26.94 11.42
C GLN A 190 -18.93 -25.87 11.19
N ALA A 191 -19.03 -24.85 12.05
CA ALA A 191 -19.94 -23.73 11.85
C ALA A 191 -19.58 -22.91 10.60
N MET A 192 -18.28 -22.67 10.37
CA MET A 192 -17.81 -21.96 9.17
C MET A 192 -18.03 -22.78 7.89
N LYS A 193 -17.85 -24.11 7.96
CA LYS A 193 -18.19 -24.99 6.85
C LYS A 193 -19.67 -24.91 6.47
N LEU A 194 -20.56 -24.92 7.47
CA LEU A 194 -22.00 -24.75 7.27
C LEU A 194 -22.36 -23.38 6.67
N LEU A 195 -21.65 -22.31 7.06
CA LEU A 195 -21.75 -21.00 6.42
C LEU A 195 -21.29 -21.04 4.96
N GLY A 196 -20.16 -21.69 4.65
CA GLY A 196 -19.64 -21.83 3.29
C GLY A 196 -20.60 -22.57 2.35
N GLU A 197 -21.31 -23.60 2.86
CA GLU A 197 -22.34 -24.34 2.11
C GLU A 197 -23.52 -23.47 1.64
N HIS A 198 -23.75 -22.31 2.26
CA HIS A 198 -24.80 -21.38 1.84
C HIS A 198 -24.38 -20.46 0.68
N PHE A 199 -23.08 -20.22 0.48
CA PHE A 199 -22.57 -19.30 -0.55
C PHE A 199 -22.08 -20.01 -1.80
N VAL A 200 -21.75 -21.30 -1.70
CA VAL A 200 -21.36 -22.14 -2.82
C VAL A 200 -22.45 -23.16 -3.10
N LEU A 201 -22.88 -23.22 -4.36
CA LEU A 201 -23.90 -24.18 -4.75
C LEU A 201 -23.38 -25.62 -4.61
N GLY A 202 -22.11 -25.88 -4.92
CA GLY A 202 -21.42 -27.15 -4.65
C GLY A 202 -19.90 -27.03 -4.81
N GLU A 203 -19.13 -27.92 -4.18
CA GLU A 203 -17.65 -27.89 -4.25
C GLU A 203 -17.14 -28.20 -5.66
N THR A 204 -17.94 -28.95 -6.43
CA THR A 204 -17.66 -29.35 -7.80
C THR A 204 -18.86 -29.05 -8.70
N ILE A 205 -18.61 -28.92 -10.01
CA ILE A 205 -19.67 -28.66 -10.99
C ILE A 205 -20.74 -29.76 -11.01
N ASP A 206 -20.36 -31.03 -10.83
CA ASP A 206 -21.31 -32.15 -10.75
C ASP A 206 -22.27 -31.99 -9.56
N GLU A 207 -21.72 -31.65 -8.38
CA GLU A 207 -22.53 -31.42 -7.20
C GLU A 207 -23.46 -30.21 -7.38
N ALA A 208 -22.92 -29.12 -7.92
CA ALA A 208 -23.69 -27.91 -8.21
C ALA A 208 -24.84 -28.20 -9.18
N GLN A 209 -24.62 -28.98 -10.23
CA GLN A 209 -25.67 -29.42 -11.16
C GLN A 209 -26.71 -30.34 -10.49
N ARG A 210 -26.30 -31.23 -9.59
CA ARG A 210 -27.25 -32.08 -8.84
C ARG A 210 -28.17 -31.23 -7.97
N ARG A 211 -27.64 -30.23 -7.26
CA ARG A 211 -28.41 -29.32 -6.41
C ARG A 211 -29.26 -28.34 -7.24
N ALA A 212 -28.76 -27.89 -8.39
CA ALA A 212 -29.46 -27.01 -9.33
C ALA A 212 -30.82 -27.59 -9.80
N LYS A 213 -30.97 -28.93 -9.87
CA LYS A 213 -32.22 -29.59 -10.28
C LYS A 213 -33.43 -29.16 -9.45
N ASN A 214 -33.27 -28.85 -8.17
CA ASN A 214 -34.38 -28.44 -7.30
C ASN A 214 -34.88 -27.04 -7.64
N PHE A 215 -33.97 -26.11 -7.90
CA PHE A 215 -34.30 -24.76 -8.34
C PHE A 215 -34.82 -24.72 -9.78
N ALA A 216 -34.29 -25.57 -10.66
CA ALA A 216 -34.78 -25.68 -12.04
C ALA A 216 -36.27 -26.11 -12.07
N LYS A 217 -36.70 -27.00 -11.16
CA LYS A 217 -38.12 -27.35 -10.98
C LYS A 217 -38.99 -26.17 -10.55
N ALA A 218 -38.41 -25.18 -9.86
CA ALA A 218 -39.08 -23.94 -9.47
C ALA A 218 -39.06 -22.85 -10.57
N GLY A 219 -38.47 -23.13 -11.74
CA GLY A 219 -38.45 -22.22 -12.88
C GLY A 219 -37.17 -21.40 -13.03
N TYR A 220 -36.14 -21.64 -12.20
CA TYR A 220 -34.85 -20.95 -12.32
C TYR A 220 -33.97 -21.54 -13.43
N ASN A 221 -33.12 -20.69 -14.02
CA ASN A 221 -31.97 -21.10 -14.83
C ASN A 221 -30.65 -20.78 -14.10
N PHE A 222 -29.50 -21.19 -14.64
CA PHE A 222 -28.20 -21.05 -13.98
C PHE A 222 -27.12 -20.41 -14.84
N SER A 223 -26.22 -19.65 -14.22
CA SER A 223 -24.90 -19.30 -14.73
C SER A 223 -23.89 -19.74 -13.67
N PHE A 224 -23.05 -20.73 -13.96
CA PHE A 224 -22.07 -21.23 -13.00
C PHE A 224 -20.83 -20.31 -12.98
N ASP A 225 -20.39 -19.93 -11.79
CA ASP A 225 -19.16 -19.18 -11.54
C ASP A 225 -18.15 -20.10 -10.86
N MET A 226 -17.05 -20.41 -11.54
CA MET A 226 -16.08 -21.40 -11.06
C MET A 226 -15.11 -20.84 -10.00
N LEU A 227 -15.38 -19.64 -9.46
CA LEU A 227 -14.60 -18.94 -8.41
C LEU A 227 -13.13 -18.63 -8.75
N GLY A 228 -12.61 -19.09 -9.88
CA GLY A 228 -11.29 -18.72 -10.37
C GLY A 228 -11.23 -17.23 -10.69
N GLU A 229 -10.26 -16.54 -10.10
CA GLU A 229 -9.91 -15.15 -10.36
C GLU A 229 -8.42 -14.93 -10.06
N ALA A 230 -7.83 -13.89 -10.66
CA ALA A 230 -6.48 -13.43 -10.37
C ALA A 230 -5.42 -14.56 -10.34
N ALA A 231 -5.21 -15.23 -11.47
CA ALA A 231 -4.07 -16.14 -11.60
C ALA A 231 -2.78 -15.37 -11.29
N HIS A 232 -1.90 -15.94 -10.46
CA HIS A 232 -0.60 -15.34 -10.15
C HIS A 232 0.54 -16.04 -10.87
N THR A 233 0.30 -17.28 -11.32
CA THR A 233 1.25 -18.11 -12.05
C THR A 233 0.60 -18.68 -13.32
N GLU A 234 1.41 -19.08 -14.30
CA GLU A 234 0.91 -19.83 -15.46
C GLU A 234 0.25 -21.14 -15.06
N ASP A 235 0.71 -21.79 -13.99
CA ASP A 235 0.08 -23.01 -13.47
C ASP A 235 -1.33 -22.75 -12.92
N ASP A 236 -1.54 -21.63 -12.23
CA ASP A 236 -2.89 -21.20 -11.81
C ASP A 236 -3.78 -20.97 -13.04
N ALA A 237 -3.29 -20.22 -14.02
CA ALA A 237 -4.04 -19.92 -15.24
C ALA A 237 -4.42 -21.20 -15.99
N GLN A 238 -3.49 -22.17 -16.07
CA GLN A 238 -3.71 -23.45 -16.70
C GLN A 238 -4.67 -24.34 -15.90
N LYS A 239 -4.63 -24.28 -14.57
CA LYS A 239 -5.60 -24.95 -13.70
C LYS A 239 -7.01 -24.39 -13.93
N TYR A 240 -7.20 -23.08 -13.79
CA TYR A 240 -8.51 -22.45 -13.99
C TYR A 240 -9.05 -22.67 -15.40
N PHE A 241 -8.20 -22.60 -16.42
CA PHE A 241 -8.59 -22.94 -17.79
C PHE A 241 -9.17 -24.35 -17.90
N ARG A 242 -8.53 -25.36 -17.27
CA ARG A 242 -9.05 -26.75 -17.26
C ARG A 242 -10.34 -26.86 -16.44
N ASP A 243 -10.44 -26.15 -15.34
CA ASP A 243 -11.66 -26.13 -14.52
C ASP A 243 -12.86 -25.60 -15.32
N TYR A 244 -12.65 -24.54 -16.13
CA TYR A 244 -13.65 -24.06 -17.08
C TYR A 244 -13.95 -25.08 -18.20
N GLU A 245 -12.94 -25.71 -18.81
CA GLU A 245 -13.17 -26.72 -19.86
C GLU A 245 -14.02 -27.89 -19.34
N ASN A 246 -13.71 -28.35 -18.13
CA ASN A 246 -14.43 -29.44 -17.46
C ASN A 246 -15.86 -29.01 -17.11
N ALA A 247 -16.05 -27.79 -16.61
CA ALA A 247 -17.35 -27.26 -16.29
C ALA A 247 -18.25 -27.14 -17.54
N ILE A 248 -17.73 -26.62 -18.65
CA ILE A 248 -18.46 -26.53 -19.92
C ILE A 248 -18.88 -27.93 -20.40
N ALA A 249 -17.96 -28.89 -20.38
CA ALA A 249 -18.24 -30.27 -20.76
C ALA A 249 -19.31 -30.93 -19.86
N ASP A 250 -19.33 -30.60 -18.57
CA ASP A 250 -20.31 -31.12 -17.64
C ASP A 250 -21.69 -30.46 -17.85
N ILE A 251 -21.75 -29.14 -18.05
CA ILE A 251 -23.00 -28.41 -18.29
C ILE A 251 -23.66 -28.86 -19.60
N ALA A 252 -22.86 -29.19 -20.63
CA ALA A 252 -23.35 -29.74 -21.89
C ALA A 252 -24.22 -31.01 -21.69
N LYS A 253 -23.97 -31.78 -20.62
CA LYS A 253 -24.75 -32.98 -20.30
C LYS A 253 -26.18 -32.67 -19.87
N THR A 254 -26.52 -31.43 -19.51
CA THR A 254 -27.87 -31.04 -19.09
C THR A 254 -28.48 -29.93 -19.96
N ALA A 255 -27.71 -29.31 -20.85
CA ALA A 255 -28.20 -28.41 -21.89
C ALA A 255 -29.08 -29.17 -22.90
N ARG A 256 -30.37 -28.84 -22.96
CA ARG A 256 -31.39 -29.55 -23.76
C ARG A 256 -32.32 -28.63 -24.54
N CYS A 257 -32.27 -27.33 -24.27
CA CYS A 257 -33.06 -26.33 -24.97
C CYS A 257 -32.43 -26.01 -26.34
N GLU A 258 -33.27 -25.61 -27.30
CA GLU A 258 -32.84 -25.22 -28.65
C GLU A 258 -31.99 -23.96 -28.63
N ARG A 259 -32.37 -22.97 -27.83
CA ARG A 259 -31.64 -21.70 -27.70
C ARG A 259 -30.63 -21.76 -26.56
N ALA A 260 -29.43 -21.24 -26.80
CA ALA A 260 -28.38 -21.13 -25.79
C ALA A 260 -28.82 -20.37 -24.53
N VAL A 261 -29.59 -19.29 -24.70
CA VAL A 261 -30.09 -18.46 -23.59
C VAL A 261 -31.05 -19.22 -22.66
N ASP A 262 -31.70 -20.27 -23.15
CA ASP A 262 -32.63 -21.09 -22.37
C ASP A 262 -31.92 -22.25 -21.64
N ASN A 263 -30.65 -22.52 -21.98
CA ASN A 263 -29.81 -23.49 -21.28
C ASN A 263 -29.08 -22.85 -20.08
N PRO A 264 -28.56 -23.66 -19.13
CA PRO A 264 -27.58 -23.17 -18.17
C PRO A 264 -26.35 -22.61 -18.90
N GLY A 265 -25.66 -21.67 -18.27
CA GLY A 265 -24.44 -21.07 -18.81
C GLY A 265 -23.28 -21.10 -17.81
N ILE A 266 -22.18 -20.50 -18.22
CA ILE A 266 -20.98 -20.32 -17.41
C ILE A 266 -20.57 -18.84 -17.43
N SER A 267 -19.95 -18.39 -16.33
CA SER A 267 -19.31 -17.09 -16.20
C SER A 267 -17.80 -17.28 -16.04
N VAL A 268 -17.03 -16.53 -16.81
CA VAL A 268 -15.57 -16.62 -16.88
C VAL A 268 -14.96 -15.27 -16.56
N LYS A 269 -13.98 -15.25 -15.66
CA LYS A 269 -13.15 -14.08 -15.36
C LYS A 269 -11.87 -14.17 -16.19
N LEU A 270 -11.50 -13.09 -16.87
CA LEU A 270 -10.32 -13.10 -17.74
C LEU A 270 -9.03 -13.15 -16.91
N SER A 271 -9.01 -12.53 -15.73
CA SER A 271 -7.89 -12.62 -14.79
C SER A 271 -7.54 -14.05 -14.35
N ALA A 272 -8.48 -14.99 -14.40
CA ALA A 272 -8.24 -16.39 -14.10
C ALA A 272 -7.48 -17.11 -15.22
N LEU A 273 -7.46 -16.55 -16.43
CA LEU A 273 -6.91 -17.20 -17.63
C LEU A 273 -5.51 -16.70 -18.00
N HIS A 274 -4.95 -15.74 -17.27
CA HIS A 274 -3.60 -15.24 -17.55
C HIS A 274 -3.00 -14.56 -16.32
N PRO A 275 -1.75 -14.89 -15.94
CA PRO A 275 -1.16 -14.37 -14.71
C PRO A 275 -0.84 -12.87 -14.75
N ARG A 276 -0.74 -12.30 -15.95
CA ARG A 276 -0.50 -10.87 -16.19
C ARG A 276 -1.59 -10.24 -17.04
N TYR A 277 -2.85 -10.37 -16.61
CA TYR A 277 -3.99 -9.72 -17.27
C TYR A 277 -4.03 -8.23 -16.92
N GLU A 278 -3.20 -7.47 -17.63
CA GLU A 278 -2.98 -6.04 -17.45
C GLU A 278 -2.58 -5.39 -18.79
N TYR A 279 -2.87 -4.09 -18.95
CA TYR A 279 -2.64 -3.37 -20.21
C TYR A 279 -1.15 -3.33 -20.61
N ALA A 280 -0.24 -3.24 -19.63
CA ALA A 280 1.20 -3.31 -19.88
C ALA A 280 1.64 -4.60 -20.61
N LYS A 281 0.90 -5.71 -20.45
CA LYS A 281 1.16 -7.00 -21.12
C LYS A 281 0.20 -7.27 -22.27
N ARG A 282 -0.39 -6.23 -22.86
CA ARG A 282 -1.40 -6.31 -23.93
C ARG A 282 -1.08 -7.35 -25.01
N GLU A 283 0.15 -7.38 -25.53
CA GLU A 283 0.52 -8.34 -26.58
C GLU A 283 0.39 -9.81 -26.10
N ARG A 284 0.96 -10.12 -24.92
CA ARG A 284 0.85 -11.44 -24.30
C ARG A 284 -0.60 -11.79 -24.01
N VAL A 285 -1.37 -10.85 -23.45
CA VAL A 285 -2.80 -11.05 -23.17
C VAL A 285 -3.57 -11.40 -24.45
N LEU A 286 -3.45 -10.60 -25.50
CA LEU A 286 -4.16 -10.85 -26.76
C LEU A 286 -3.79 -12.19 -27.40
N LYS A 287 -2.54 -12.63 -27.24
CA LYS A 287 -2.03 -13.89 -27.77
C LYS A 287 -2.42 -15.10 -26.91
N GLU A 288 -2.03 -15.09 -25.64
CA GLU A 288 -2.09 -16.21 -24.71
C GLU A 288 -3.49 -16.34 -24.09
N LEU A 289 -3.98 -15.27 -23.45
CA LEU A 289 -5.33 -15.22 -22.88
C LEU A 289 -6.37 -15.33 -24.00
N GLY A 290 -6.19 -14.59 -25.10
CA GLY A 290 -7.08 -14.62 -26.24
C GLY A 290 -7.29 -16.03 -26.82
N ALA A 291 -6.22 -16.82 -26.94
CA ALA A 291 -6.31 -18.21 -27.38
C ALA A 291 -7.11 -19.09 -26.42
N ARG A 292 -6.91 -18.93 -25.10
CA ARG A 292 -7.66 -19.65 -24.05
C ARG A 292 -9.14 -19.28 -24.07
N ALA A 293 -9.46 -17.98 -24.04
CA ALA A 293 -10.83 -17.49 -24.07
C ALA A 293 -11.58 -17.94 -25.34
N ARG A 294 -10.91 -17.88 -26.49
CA ARG A 294 -11.43 -18.39 -27.76
C ARG A 294 -11.79 -19.87 -27.70
N ARG A 295 -10.92 -20.69 -27.13
CA ARG A 295 -11.16 -22.13 -26.99
C ARG A 295 -12.38 -22.42 -26.12
N LEU A 296 -12.51 -21.74 -24.97
CA LEU A 296 -13.68 -21.89 -24.10
C LEU A 296 -14.97 -21.41 -24.79
N ALA A 297 -14.93 -20.30 -25.54
CA ALA A 297 -16.09 -19.80 -26.27
C ALA A 297 -16.55 -20.78 -27.37
N ILE A 298 -15.62 -21.37 -28.12
CA ILE A 298 -15.94 -22.42 -29.12
C ILE A 298 -16.57 -23.63 -28.43
N GLN A 299 -16.01 -24.09 -27.32
CA GLN A 299 -16.55 -25.22 -26.57
C GLN A 299 -17.96 -24.91 -26.03
N ALA A 300 -18.21 -23.70 -25.54
CA ALA A 300 -19.52 -23.27 -25.07
C ALA A 300 -20.55 -23.18 -26.22
N LYS A 301 -20.12 -22.74 -27.41
CA LYS A 301 -20.93 -22.80 -28.62
C LYS A 301 -21.28 -24.23 -29.00
N GLU A 302 -20.31 -25.13 -29.04
CA GLU A 302 -20.53 -26.56 -29.36
C GLU A 302 -21.49 -27.22 -28.36
N ALA A 303 -21.44 -26.81 -27.09
CA ALA A 303 -22.37 -27.22 -26.04
C ALA A 303 -23.75 -26.52 -26.10
N ASN A 304 -23.91 -25.49 -26.93
CA ASN A 304 -25.08 -24.61 -27.01
C ASN A 304 -25.51 -24.04 -25.65
N ILE A 305 -24.55 -23.51 -24.90
CA ILE A 305 -24.77 -22.88 -23.58
C ILE A 305 -24.42 -21.39 -23.61
N GLY A 306 -24.80 -20.66 -22.57
CA GLY A 306 -24.35 -19.29 -22.35
C GLY A 306 -22.90 -19.22 -21.88
N PHE A 307 -22.13 -18.25 -22.37
CA PHE A 307 -20.74 -17.98 -22.00
C PHE A 307 -20.59 -16.49 -21.72
N ASN A 308 -20.54 -16.11 -20.44
CA ASN A 308 -20.46 -14.70 -20.03
C ASN A 308 -19.04 -14.36 -19.61
N ILE A 309 -18.47 -13.31 -20.21
CA ILE A 309 -17.24 -12.69 -19.73
C ILE A 309 -17.62 -11.72 -18.63
N ASP A 310 -17.19 -12.02 -17.40
CA ASP A 310 -17.43 -11.17 -16.23
C ASP A 310 -16.57 -9.90 -16.29
N ALA A 311 -17.13 -8.80 -15.78
CA ALA A 311 -16.43 -7.51 -15.68
C ALA A 311 -15.70 -7.40 -14.33
N GLU A 312 -14.46 -6.91 -14.39
CA GLU A 312 -13.52 -6.84 -13.26
C GLU A 312 -13.24 -5.37 -12.91
N GLU A 313 -12.01 -5.00 -12.59
CA GLU A 313 -11.58 -3.63 -12.28
C GLU A 313 -11.68 -2.70 -13.50
N ALA A 314 -11.80 -1.39 -13.25
CA ALA A 314 -12.00 -0.38 -14.29
C ALA A 314 -10.83 -0.28 -15.28
N ASP A 315 -9.62 -0.54 -14.83
CA ASP A 315 -8.39 -0.51 -15.64
C ASP A 315 -8.26 -1.65 -16.65
N ARG A 316 -9.05 -2.72 -16.47
CA ARG A 316 -9.12 -3.87 -17.38
C ARG A 316 -10.17 -3.71 -18.47
N LEU A 317 -11.06 -2.72 -18.38
CA LEU A 317 -12.19 -2.59 -19.29
C LEU A 317 -11.74 -2.49 -20.75
N ASP A 318 -10.86 -1.55 -21.09
CA ASP A 318 -10.49 -1.30 -22.49
C ASP A 318 -9.79 -2.53 -23.12
N LEU A 319 -8.90 -3.19 -22.37
CA LEU A 319 -8.25 -4.43 -22.77
C LEU A 319 -9.26 -5.59 -22.97
N SER A 320 -10.26 -5.70 -22.08
CA SER A 320 -11.33 -6.69 -22.23
C SER A 320 -12.15 -6.46 -23.51
N LEU A 321 -12.42 -5.19 -23.86
CA LEU A 321 -13.20 -4.85 -25.06
C LEU A 321 -12.44 -5.23 -26.34
N GLU A 322 -11.12 -5.11 -26.37
CA GLU A 322 -10.33 -5.60 -27.50
C GLU A 322 -10.42 -7.13 -27.67
N LEU A 323 -10.34 -7.88 -26.57
CA LEU A 323 -10.51 -9.33 -26.59
C LEU A 323 -11.93 -9.73 -27.02
N ILE A 324 -12.94 -9.03 -26.50
CA ILE A 324 -14.35 -9.25 -26.86
C ILE A 324 -14.56 -9.01 -28.35
N GLU A 325 -14.00 -7.93 -28.91
CA GLU A 325 -14.09 -7.66 -30.34
C GLU A 325 -13.46 -8.77 -31.17
N ALA A 326 -12.26 -9.22 -30.81
CA ALA A 326 -11.58 -10.32 -31.48
C ALA A 326 -12.38 -11.63 -31.44
N LEU A 327 -13.04 -11.93 -30.31
CA LEU A 327 -13.91 -13.10 -30.17
C LEU A 327 -15.19 -12.95 -31.00
N MET A 328 -15.88 -11.80 -30.95
CA MET A 328 -17.11 -11.57 -31.71
C MET A 328 -16.87 -11.61 -33.23
N ARG A 329 -15.67 -11.26 -33.70
CA ARG A 329 -15.29 -11.37 -35.12
C ARG A 329 -14.85 -12.77 -35.55
N ASP A 330 -14.72 -13.73 -34.64
CA ASP A 330 -14.33 -15.09 -34.98
C ASP A 330 -15.46 -15.83 -35.72
N PRO A 331 -15.29 -16.25 -36.98
CA PRO A 331 -16.32 -16.97 -37.74
C PRO A 331 -16.68 -18.31 -37.11
N LYS A 332 -15.80 -18.90 -36.29
CA LYS A 332 -16.13 -20.14 -35.57
C LYS A 332 -17.25 -19.94 -34.57
N LEU A 333 -17.60 -18.72 -34.19
CA LEU A 333 -18.71 -18.45 -33.28
C LEU A 333 -20.03 -18.17 -34.03
N ASP A 334 -20.10 -18.19 -35.36
CA ASP A 334 -21.30 -17.81 -36.15
C ASP A 334 -22.55 -18.62 -35.81
N GLY A 335 -23.72 -17.98 -35.83
CA GLY A 335 -25.02 -18.63 -35.58
C GLY A 335 -25.27 -19.04 -34.12
N TRP A 336 -24.49 -18.54 -33.16
CA TRP A 336 -24.65 -18.81 -31.73
C TRP A 336 -25.01 -17.53 -30.96
N GLU A 337 -26.09 -17.60 -30.17
CA GLU A 337 -26.60 -16.48 -29.36
C GLU A 337 -26.15 -16.53 -27.88
N GLY A 338 -25.22 -17.43 -27.53
CA GLY A 338 -24.82 -17.65 -26.14
C GLY A 338 -23.64 -16.78 -25.67
N PHE A 339 -23.01 -16.00 -26.55
CA PHE A 339 -21.91 -15.12 -26.16
C PHE A 339 -22.42 -13.96 -25.31
N GLY A 340 -21.77 -13.72 -24.17
CA GLY A 340 -22.23 -12.77 -23.16
C GLY A 340 -21.15 -11.85 -22.63
N VAL A 341 -21.53 -10.61 -22.33
CA VAL A 341 -20.65 -9.57 -21.76
C VAL A 341 -21.33 -8.94 -20.54
N VAL A 342 -20.59 -8.77 -19.45
CA VAL A 342 -21.06 -8.03 -18.26
C VAL A 342 -20.70 -6.55 -18.38
N VAL A 343 -21.63 -5.66 -18.03
CA VAL A 343 -21.44 -4.19 -17.99
C VAL A 343 -21.80 -3.68 -16.61
N GLN A 344 -20.91 -2.86 -16.02
CA GLN A 344 -21.05 -2.33 -14.66
C GLN A 344 -21.57 -0.88 -14.67
N SER A 345 -22.82 -0.65 -14.26
CA SER A 345 -23.48 0.67 -14.32
C SER A 345 -22.94 1.70 -13.34
N TYR A 346 -22.15 1.30 -12.34
CA TYR A 346 -21.46 2.22 -11.44
C TYR A 346 -20.32 2.99 -12.12
N GLN A 347 -19.86 2.54 -13.30
CA GLN A 347 -18.84 3.23 -14.08
C GLN A 347 -19.50 4.31 -14.93
N ARG A 348 -18.83 5.46 -15.04
CA ARG A 348 -19.30 6.58 -15.86
C ARG A 348 -19.36 6.25 -17.35
N ARG A 349 -18.63 5.22 -17.77
CA ARG A 349 -18.51 4.71 -19.15
C ARG A 349 -19.62 3.76 -19.58
N ALA A 350 -20.43 3.23 -18.66
CA ALA A 350 -21.34 2.12 -18.94
C ALA A 350 -22.32 2.35 -20.12
N PRO A 351 -22.96 3.53 -20.28
CA PRO A 351 -23.84 3.79 -21.42
C PRO A 351 -23.12 3.69 -22.77
N PHE A 352 -21.87 4.16 -22.83
CA PHE A 352 -21.06 4.19 -24.05
C PHE A 352 -20.54 2.79 -24.41
N VAL A 353 -20.25 1.95 -23.42
CA VAL A 353 -19.93 0.53 -23.62
C VAL A 353 -21.11 -0.20 -24.28
N ILE A 354 -22.34 0.09 -23.84
CA ILE A 354 -23.55 -0.50 -24.44
C ILE A 354 -23.72 -0.07 -25.89
N ASP A 355 -23.46 1.20 -26.22
CA ASP A 355 -23.50 1.67 -27.61
C ASP A 355 -22.48 0.97 -28.50
N TRP A 356 -21.25 0.85 -28.01
CA TRP A 356 -20.19 0.14 -28.72
C TRP A 356 -20.53 -1.34 -28.93
N LEU A 357 -21.03 -2.03 -27.91
CA LEU A 357 -21.47 -3.42 -28.02
C LEU A 357 -22.62 -3.57 -29.02
N ALA A 358 -23.57 -2.64 -29.06
CA ALA A 358 -24.71 -2.69 -29.98
C ALA A 358 -24.25 -2.50 -31.42
N ALA A 359 -23.34 -1.55 -31.66
CA ALA A 359 -22.73 -1.33 -32.96
C ALA A 359 -21.93 -2.57 -33.41
N LEU A 360 -21.12 -3.16 -32.52
CA LEU A 360 -20.32 -4.35 -32.83
C LEU A 360 -21.19 -5.58 -33.11
N ALA A 361 -22.26 -5.77 -32.33
CA ALA A 361 -23.23 -6.84 -32.52
C ALA A 361 -23.92 -6.73 -33.90
N ARG A 362 -24.32 -5.51 -34.30
CA ARG A 362 -24.87 -5.25 -35.64
C ARG A 362 -23.86 -5.50 -36.75
N GLU A 363 -22.62 -5.02 -36.60
CA GLU A 363 -21.57 -5.20 -37.60
C GLU A 363 -21.20 -6.68 -37.79
N THR A 364 -21.16 -7.45 -36.70
CA THR A 364 -20.85 -8.90 -36.73
C THR A 364 -22.07 -9.78 -37.03
N GLY A 365 -23.27 -9.20 -37.11
CA GLY A 365 -24.52 -9.95 -37.32
C GLY A 365 -24.87 -10.90 -36.16
N ARG A 366 -24.45 -10.57 -34.94
CA ARG A 366 -24.63 -11.40 -33.74
C ARG A 366 -25.68 -10.82 -32.83
N ARG A 367 -26.51 -11.69 -32.27
CA ARG A 367 -27.29 -11.38 -31.09
C ARG A 367 -26.56 -11.92 -29.85
N ILE A 368 -26.24 -11.05 -28.90
CA ILE A 368 -25.46 -11.41 -27.69
C ILE A 368 -26.26 -11.19 -26.42
N THR A 369 -25.86 -11.83 -25.33
CA THR A 369 -26.40 -11.53 -24.01
C THR A 369 -25.62 -10.39 -23.36
N VAL A 370 -26.30 -9.41 -22.76
CA VAL A 370 -25.62 -8.35 -21.99
C VAL A 370 -26.14 -8.38 -20.57
N ARG A 371 -25.25 -8.69 -19.63
CA ARG A 371 -25.56 -8.67 -18.20
C ARG A 371 -25.25 -7.31 -17.62
N LEU A 372 -26.29 -6.58 -17.24
CA LEU A 372 -26.15 -5.32 -16.52
C LEU A 372 -26.08 -5.62 -15.01
N VAL A 373 -25.00 -5.17 -14.38
CA VAL A 373 -24.78 -5.19 -12.92
C VAL A 373 -24.54 -3.75 -12.45
N LYS A 374 -24.60 -3.50 -11.14
CA LYS A 374 -24.11 -2.23 -10.59
C LYS A 374 -22.58 -2.17 -10.64
N GLY A 375 -21.91 -3.00 -9.86
CA GLY A 375 -20.45 -3.10 -9.79
C GLY A 375 -20.02 -3.74 -8.46
N ALA A 376 -18.80 -4.29 -8.40
CA ALA A 376 -18.32 -5.07 -7.26
C ALA A 376 -16.95 -4.64 -6.70
N TYR A 377 -16.35 -3.57 -7.24
CA TYR A 377 -14.99 -3.12 -6.92
C TYR A 377 -14.95 -1.66 -6.44
N TRP A 378 -16.08 -1.10 -6.01
CA TRP A 378 -16.24 0.35 -5.86
C TRP A 378 -15.21 0.98 -4.91
N ASP A 379 -15.02 0.40 -3.73
CA ASP A 379 -14.03 0.85 -2.75
C ASP A 379 -12.58 0.76 -3.26
N ALA A 380 -12.25 -0.33 -3.97
CA ALA A 380 -10.96 -0.50 -4.63
C ALA A 380 -10.72 0.57 -5.70
N GLU A 381 -11.74 0.95 -6.49
CA GLU A 381 -11.64 2.01 -7.49
C GLU A 381 -11.44 3.40 -6.85
N ILE A 382 -12.13 3.68 -5.73
CA ILE A 382 -11.92 4.92 -4.97
C ILE A 382 -10.48 4.97 -4.45
N LYS A 383 -10.01 3.90 -3.82
CA LYS A 383 -8.64 3.82 -3.30
C LYS A 383 -7.60 3.93 -4.41
N ARG A 384 -7.76 3.21 -5.53
CA ARG A 384 -6.84 3.22 -6.68
C ARG A 384 -6.70 4.64 -7.23
N ALA A 385 -7.81 5.33 -7.50
CA ALA A 385 -7.78 6.69 -8.01
C ALA A 385 -7.08 7.67 -7.05
N GLN A 386 -7.32 7.56 -5.73
CA GLN A 386 -6.65 8.35 -4.70
C GLN A 386 -5.13 8.08 -4.65
N VAL A 387 -4.73 6.81 -4.62
CA VAL A 387 -3.31 6.43 -4.63
C VAL A 387 -2.61 6.93 -5.89
N MET A 388 -3.26 6.82 -7.04
CA MET A 388 -2.72 7.27 -8.32
C MET A 388 -2.74 8.79 -8.49
N GLY A 389 -3.52 9.54 -7.72
CA GLY A 389 -3.63 11.00 -7.87
C GLY A 389 -4.33 11.41 -9.16
N LEU A 390 -5.31 10.62 -9.60
CA LEU A 390 -6.08 10.89 -10.84
C LEU A 390 -6.95 12.15 -10.70
N GLU A 391 -7.39 12.69 -11.83
CA GLU A 391 -8.27 13.87 -11.83
C GLU A 391 -9.63 13.60 -11.16
N SER A 392 -10.17 12.39 -11.34
CA SER A 392 -11.49 12.00 -10.84
C SER A 392 -11.58 10.49 -10.63
N TYR A 393 -12.78 9.99 -10.34
CA TYR A 393 -13.04 8.56 -10.16
C TYR A 393 -13.62 7.92 -11.44
N PRO A 394 -13.26 6.66 -11.77
CA PRO A 394 -13.90 5.95 -12.88
C PRO A 394 -15.34 5.51 -12.58
N VAL A 395 -15.75 5.66 -11.32
CA VAL A 395 -17.05 5.27 -10.77
C VAL A 395 -17.80 6.47 -10.19
N PHE A 396 -19.11 6.36 -10.05
CA PHE A 396 -19.91 7.32 -9.27
C PHE A 396 -19.59 7.21 -7.77
N THR A 397 -19.61 8.33 -7.05
CA THR A 397 -19.29 8.39 -5.61
C THR A 397 -20.51 8.26 -4.70
N ARG A 398 -21.72 8.33 -5.27
CA ARG A 398 -22.98 8.05 -4.58
C ARG A 398 -23.67 6.81 -5.11
N LYS A 399 -24.32 6.07 -4.22
CA LYS A 399 -25.11 4.90 -4.60
C LYS A 399 -26.32 5.29 -5.46
N VAL A 400 -27.04 6.37 -5.12
CA VAL A 400 -28.21 6.83 -5.89
C VAL A 400 -27.85 7.17 -7.35
N SER A 401 -26.67 7.73 -7.59
CA SER A 401 -26.15 7.99 -8.94
C SER A 401 -25.93 6.70 -9.74
N THR A 402 -25.42 5.65 -9.09
CA THR A 402 -25.31 4.31 -9.70
C THR A 402 -26.67 3.71 -10.03
N ASP A 403 -27.68 3.91 -9.18
CA ASP A 403 -29.04 3.42 -9.42
C ASP A 403 -29.69 4.09 -10.63
N VAL A 404 -29.54 5.41 -10.76
CA VAL A 404 -30.02 6.15 -11.94
C VAL A 404 -29.24 5.74 -13.20
N SER A 405 -27.93 5.57 -13.11
CA SER A 405 -27.11 5.04 -14.22
C SER A 405 -27.56 3.63 -14.66
N TYR A 406 -27.92 2.75 -13.71
CA TYR A 406 -28.47 1.43 -14.01
C TYR A 406 -29.77 1.55 -14.82
N GLN A 407 -30.66 2.47 -14.45
CA GLN A 407 -31.92 2.72 -15.16
C GLN A 407 -31.68 3.22 -16.60
N ALA A 408 -30.79 4.20 -16.78
CA ALA A 408 -30.40 4.69 -18.10
C ALA A 408 -29.83 3.57 -18.98
N CYS A 409 -28.91 2.77 -18.42
CA CYS A 409 -28.33 1.62 -19.12
C CYS A 409 -29.40 0.57 -19.47
N ALA A 410 -30.36 0.31 -18.58
CA ALA A 410 -31.43 -0.64 -18.84
C ALA A 410 -32.35 -0.21 -19.99
N LYS A 411 -32.73 1.07 -20.05
CA LYS A 411 -33.46 1.64 -21.19
C LYS A 411 -32.67 1.49 -22.49
N LYS A 412 -31.35 1.75 -22.46
CA LYS A 412 -30.49 1.60 -23.63
C LYS A 412 -30.38 0.13 -24.10
N LEU A 413 -30.35 -0.84 -23.19
CA LEU A 413 -30.41 -2.26 -23.54
C LEU A 413 -31.74 -2.64 -24.21
N PHE A 414 -32.87 -2.17 -23.68
CA PHE A 414 -34.18 -2.41 -24.32
C PHE A 414 -34.30 -1.72 -25.68
N ALA A 415 -33.73 -0.52 -25.86
CA ALA A 415 -33.70 0.17 -27.14
C ALA A 415 -32.89 -0.58 -28.22
N ASN A 416 -32.01 -1.50 -27.82
CA ASN A 416 -31.19 -2.34 -28.71
C ASN A 416 -31.56 -3.84 -28.58
N ALA A 417 -32.81 -4.16 -28.24
CA ALA A 417 -33.29 -5.54 -28.07
C ALA A 417 -33.28 -6.36 -29.38
N ASP A 418 -33.09 -5.72 -30.54
CA ASP A 418 -32.85 -6.37 -31.83
C ASP A 418 -31.55 -7.19 -31.85
N VAL A 419 -30.52 -6.71 -31.15
CA VAL A 419 -29.19 -7.35 -31.09
C VAL A 419 -28.79 -7.83 -29.69
N PHE A 420 -29.60 -7.53 -28.68
CA PHE A 420 -29.37 -7.99 -27.31
C PHE A 420 -30.43 -8.97 -26.82
N TYR A 421 -29.97 -9.86 -25.95
CA TYR A 421 -30.79 -10.50 -24.93
C TYR A 421 -30.40 -9.90 -23.56
N PRO A 422 -31.15 -8.91 -23.04
CA PRO A 422 -30.80 -8.23 -21.81
C PRO A 422 -30.94 -9.14 -20.58
N GLN A 423 -29.93 -9.10 -19.71
CA GLN A 423 -29.91 -9.81 -18.43
C GLN A 423 -29.71 -8.79 -17.29
N PHE A 424 -30.70 -8.62 -16.42
CA PHE A 424 -30.67 -7.61 -15.36
C PHE A 424 -30.35 -8.25 -14.01
N ALA A 425 -29.10 -8.14 -13.58
CA ALA A 425 -28.64 -8.71 -12.32
C ALA A 425 -28.84 -7.70 -11.19
N THR A 426 -29.83 -7.94 -10.34
CA THR A 426 -30.16 -7.05 -9.21
C THR A 426 -30.94 -7.80 -8.15
N HIS A 427 -30.65 -7.51 -6.87
CA HIS A 427 -31.45 -7.95 -5.74
C HIS A 427 -32.40 -6.85 -5.24
N ASN A 428 -32.43 -5.68 -5.88
CA ASN A 428 -33.28 -4.55 -5.48
C ASN A 428 -34.66 -4.65 -6.15
N ALA A 429 -35.71 -4.72 -5.33
CA ALA A 429 -37.09 -4.89 -5.80
C ALA A 429 -37.59 -3.72 -6.65
N LEU A 430 -37.23 -2.48 -6.31
CA LEU A 430 -37.58 -1.30 -7.09
C LEU A 430 -36.90 -1.34 -8.47
N THR A 431 -35.60 -1.66 -8.51
CA THR A 431 -34.89 -1.83 -9.78
C THR A 431 -35.54 -2.90 -10.66
N ALA A 432 -35.89 -4.06 -10.10
CA ALA A 432 -36.56 -5.13 -10.84
C ALA A 432 -37.95 -4.71 -11.37
N ALA A 433 -38.72 -3.97 -10.57
CA ALA A 433 -40.02 -3.45 -10.97
C ALA A 433 -39.90 -2.37 -12.07
N LEU A 434 -38.92 -1.47 -11.95
CA LEU A 434 -38.64 -0.44 -12.97
C LEU A 434 -38.24 -1.06 -14.29
N VAL A 435 -37.34 -2.06 -14.28
CA VAL A 435 -36.95 -2.81 -15.49
C VAL A 435 -38.16 -3.41 -16.20
N ARG A 436 -39.16 -3.91 -15.46
CA ARG A 436 -40.39 -4.43 -16.06
C ARG A 436 -41.23 -3.36 -16.73
N GLU A 437 -41.38 -2.20 -16.11
CA GLU A 437 -42.11 -1.09 -16.71
C GLU A 437 -41.35 -0.54 -17.93
N MET A 438 -40.01 -0.51 -17.90
CA MET A 438 -39.17 -0.13 -19.04
C MET A 438 -39.24 -1.09 -20.22
N ALA A 439 -39.41 -2.40 -19.96
CA ALA A 439 -39.46 -3.42 -21.00
C ALA A 439 -40.60 -3.19 -22.00
N GLY A 440 -41.72 -2.58 -21.57
CA GLY A 440 -42.88 -2.36 -22.43
C GLY A 440 -43.37 -3.66 -23.08
N GLU A 441 -43.27 -3.73 -24.41
CA GLU A 441 -43.65 -4.92 -25.19
C GLU A 441 -42.54 -5.99 -25.29
N VAL A 442 -41.31 -5.67 -24.89
CA VAL A 442 -40.17 -6.60 -24.96
C VAL A 442 -40.36 -7.72 -23.95
N LYS A 443 -40.49 -8.96 -24.45
CA LYS A 443 -40.65 -10.17 -23.61
C LYS A 443 -39.36 -10.96 -23.41
N GLU A 444 -38.37 -10.75 -24.28
CA GLU A 444 -37.12 -11.51 -24.29
C GLU A 444 -36.04 -10.85 -23.43
N PHE A 445 -36.16 -11.01 -22.12
CA PHE A 445 -35.14 -10.64 -21.15
C PHE A 445 -35.26 -11.53 -19.91
N GLU A 446 -34.26 -11.47 -19.03
CA GLU A 446 -34.31 -12.13 -17.73
C GLU A 446 -33.78 -11.24 -16.61
N LEU A 447 -34.22 -11.54 -15.38
CA LEU A 447 -33.56 -11.06 -14.18
C LEU A 447 -32.50 -12.08 -13.76
N GLN A 448 -31.52 -11.63 -12.99
CA GLN A 448 -30.52 -12.51 -12.37
C GLN A 448 -30.31 -12.18 -10.90
N ARG A 449 -29.98 -13.20 -10.13
CA ARG A 449 -29.57 -13.09 -8.72
C ARG A 449 -28.38 -13.97 -8.42
N LEU A 450 -27.75 -13.73 -7.29
CA LEU A 450 -26.78 -14.65 -6.72
C LEU A 450 -27.43 -15.84 -6.00
N HIS A 451 -26.74 -16.98 -6.00
CA HIS A 451 -27.03 -18.06 -5.05
C HIS A 451 -26.84 -17.60 -3.59
N GLY A 452 -27.66 -18.12 -2.68
CA GLY A 452 -27.63 -17.74 -1.26
C GLY A 452 -28.19 -16.34 -0.95
N MET A 453 -28.57 -15.52 -1.94
CA MET A 453 -29.00 -14.13 -1.72
C MET A 453 -30.22 -13.76 -2.57
N GLY A 454 -31.15 -12.98 -2.00
CA GLY A 454 -32.33 -12.47 -2.71
C GLY A 454 -33.35 -13.55 -3.11
N GLU A 455 -33.31 -14.74 -2.53
CA GLU A 455 -34.19 -15.86 -2.87
C GLU A 455 -35.67 -15.51 -2.66
N ALA A 456 -36.02 -14.95 -1.50
CA ALA A 456 -37.40 -14.57 -1.19
C ALA A 456 -37.99 -13.57 -2.19
N LEU A 457 -37.20 -12.59 -2.64
CA LEU A 457 -37.62 -11.62 -3.66
C LEU A 457 -37.80 -12.28 -5.02
N HIS A 458 -36.82 -13.07 -5.48
CA HIS A 458 -36.89 -13.68 -6.80
C HIS A 458 -37.96 -14.77 -6.91
N ASP A 459 -38.30 -15.45 -5.81
CA ASP A 459 -39.44 -16.36 -5.78
C ASP A 459 -40.76 -15.60 -6.02
N SER A 460 -40.93 -14.42 -5.43
CA SER A 460 -42.09 -13.54 -5.69
C SER A 460 -42.12 -13.05 -7.15
N LEU A 461 -40.96 -12.63 -7.67
CA LEU A 461 -40.82 -12.19 -9.07
C LEU A 461 -41.12 -13.33 -10.06
N LEU A 462 -40.64 -14.55 -9.81
CA LEU A 462 -40.95 -15.73 -10.65
C LEU A 462 -42.45 -16.01 -10.69
N LYS A 463 -43.15 -15.95 -9.54
CA LYS A 463 -44.62 -16.13 -9.49
C LYS A 463 -45.36 -15.06 -10.29
N SER A 464 -44.77 -13.87 -10.40
CA SER A 464 -45.28 -12.74 -11.19
C SER A 464 -44.86 -12.79 -12.67
N GLY A 465 -44.28 -13.91 -13.13
CA GLY A 465 -43.98 -14.18 -14.53
C GLY A 465 -42.66 -13.61 -15.04
N PHE A 466 -41.72 -13.28 -14.16
CA PHE A 466 -40.33 -13.00 -14.57
C PHE A 466 -39.57 -14.30 -14.85
N ARG A 467 -38.57 -14.23 -15.73
CA ARG A 467 -37.50 -15.23 -15.81
C ARG A 467 -36.39 -14.84 -14.85
N SER A 468 -35.81 -15.82 -14.16
CA SER A 468 -34.74 -15.57 -13.19
C SER A 468 -33.61 -16.58 -13.35
N ARG A 469 -32.38 -16.09 -13.53
CA ARG A 469 -31.16 -16.91 -13.55
C ARG A 469 -30.38 -16.74 -12.24
N ILE A 470 -29.91 -17.84 -11.69
CA ILE A 470 -29.04 -17.87 -10.51
C ILE A 470 -27.59 -17.90 -10.99
N TYR A 471 -26.83 -16.88 -10.63
CA TYR A 471 -25.37 -16.90 -10.66
C TYR A 471 -24.88 -17.74 -9.47
N ALA A 472 -24.30 -18.90 -9.77
CA ALA A 472 -24.04 -19.95 -8.79
C ALA A 472 -22.54 -20.20 -8.63
N PRO A 473 -21.92 -19.80 -7.50
CA PRO A 473 -20.53 -20.11 -7.21
C PRO A 473 -20.30 -21.62 -7.07
N VAL A 474 -19.20 -22.11 -7.63
CA VAL A 474 -18.78 -23.51 -7.66
C VAL A 474 -17.28 -23.56 -7.43
N GLY A 475 -16.84 -24.24 -6.39
CA GLY A 475 -15.43 -24.41 -6.07
C GLY A 475 -15.20 -24.81 -4.62
N GLY A 476 -13.97 -25.17 -4.29
CA GLY A 476 -13.59 -25.54 -2.93
C GLY A 476 -13.69 -24.37 -1.96
N TYR A 477 -13.74 -24.69 -0.67
CA TYR A 477 -13.80 -23.67 0.38
C TYR A 477 -12.57 -22.75 0.39
N LYS A 478 -11.39 -23.23 -0.05
CA LYS A 478 -10.17 -22.41 -0.12
C LYS A 478 -10.29 -21.30 -1.17
N GLU A 479 -10.91 -21.60 -2.30
CA GLU A 479 -11.19 -20.66 -3.39
C GLU A 479 -12.34 -19.70 -3.07
N LEU A 480 -13.30 -20.13 -2.24
CA LEU A 480 -14.48 -19.34 -1.86
C LEU A 480 -14.15 -18.09 -1.01
N LEU A 481 -13.18 -18.16 -0.11
CA LEU A 481 -13.10 -17.21 1.02
C LEU A 481 -12.73 -15.74 0.67
N PRO A 482 -11.84 -15.41 -0.30
CA PRO A 482 -11.58 -14.02 -0.69
C PRO A 482 -12.82 -13.42 -1.37
N TYR A 483 -13.46 -14.25 -2.20
CA TYR A 483 -14.71 -13.94 -2.85
C TYR A 483 -15.84 -13.73 -1.83
N LEU A 484 -15.87 -14.50 -0.75
CA LEU A 484 -16.90 -14.43 0.28
C LEU A 484 -16.89 -13.07 0.98
N VAL A 485 -15.72 -12.52 1.37
CA VAL A 485 -15.66 -11.21 2.02
C VAL A 485 -16.19 -10.11 1.09
N ARG A 486 -15.72 -10.07 -0.15
CA ARG A 486 -16.22 -9.09 -1.16
C ARG A 486 -17.73 -9.21 -1.33
N ARG A 487 -18.23 -10.45 -1.40
CA ARG A 487 -19.66 -10.71 -1.63
C ARG A 487 -20.55 -10.32 -0.46
N LEU A 488 -20.03 -10.52 0.74
CA LEU A 488 -20.68 -10.13 1.97
C LEU A 488 -20.69 -8.62 2.15
N LEU A 489 -19.63 -7.91 1.77
CA LEU A 489 -19.58 -6.45 1.77
C LEU A 489 -20.58 -5.84 0.77
N GLU A 490 -20.66 -6.39 -0.46
CA GLU A 490 -21.59 -5.95 -1.51
C GLU A 490 -23.05 -5.89 -1.01
N ASN A 491 -23.43 -6.82 -0.13
CA ASN A 491 -24.82 -6.99 0.30
C ASN A 491 -25.05 -6.64 1.77
N GLY A 492 -23.99 -6.49 2.57
CA GLY A 492 -24.02 -6.21 4.00
C GLY A 492 -23.81 -4.74 4.35
N ALA A 493 -23.48 -3.88 3.38
CA ALA A 493 -23.41 -2.43 3.58
C ALA A 493 -24.76 -1.85 4.05
N ASN A 494 -24.73 -0.75 4.81
CA ASN A 494 -25.97 -0.11 5.31
C ASN A 494 -26.89 0.37 4.18
N SER A 495 -26.31 0.78 3.06
CA SER A 495 -27.02 1.19 1.84
C SER A 495 -27.49 0.02 0.96
N SER A 496 -27.16 -1.22 1.32
CA SER A 496 -27.59 -2.42 0.58
C SER A 496 -29.08 -2.69 0.79
N PHE A 497 -29.78 -2.93 -0.32
CA PHE A 497 -31.19 -3.32 -0.30
C PHE A 497 -31.43 -4.62 0.50
N VAL A 498 -30.51 -5.60 0.44
CA VAL A 498 -30.69 -6.88 1.15
C VAL A 498 -30.72 -6.66 2.65
N ASN A 499 -29.88 -5.76 3.17
CA ASN A 499 -29.88 -5.39 4.58
C ASN A 499 -31.19 -4.68 4.97
N GLN A 500 -31.59 -3.66 4.20
CA GLN A 500 -32.83 -2.90 4.42
C GLN A 500 -34.11 -3.75 4.31
N LEU A 501 -34.12 -4.77 3.44
CA LEU A 501 -35.27 -5.64 3.25
C LEU A 501 -35.66 -6.36 4.55
N PHE A 502 -34.67 -6.75 5.33
CA PHE A 502 -34.84 -7.54 6.54
C PHE A 502 -34.84 -6.72 7.83
N ASP A 503 -34.33 -5.48 7.79
CA ASP A 503 -34.40 -4.55 8.92
C ASP A 503 -35.85 -4.16 9.23
N PRO A 504 -36.38 -4.48 10.42
CA PRO A 504 -37.74 -4.12 10.82
C PRO A 504 -37.94 -2.62 11.03
N GLU A 505 -36.88 -1.85 11.27
CA GLU A 505 -36.97 -0.40 11.49
C GLU A 505 -37.05 0.38 10.17
N THR A 506 -36.55 -0.19 9.07
CA THR A 506 -36.63 0.43 7.74
C THR A 506 -38.04 0.27 7.14
N SER A 507 -38.70 1.39 6.84
CA SER A 507 -40.04 1.40 6.25
C SER A 507 -40.01 0.94 4.78
N ILE A 508 -41.11 0.34 4.30
CA ILE A 508 -41.19 -0.08 2.89
C ILE A 508 -41.12 1.13 1.95
N ASP A 509 -41.68 2.27 2.37
CA ASP A 509 -41.71 3.49 1.57
C ASP A 509 -40.30 4.05 1.36
N ASP A 510 -39.42 3.96 2.36
CA ASP A 510 -38.01 4.35 2.23
C ASP A 510 -37.25 3.41 1.27
N ILE A 511 -37.52 2.11 1.32
CA ILE A 511 -36.87 1.11 0.45
C ILE A 511 -37.24 1.29 -1.02
N VAL A 512 -38.47 1.73 -1.29
CA VAL A 512 -38.98 1.97 -2.65
C VAL A 512 -38.96 3.44 -3.03
N ALA A 513 -38.21 4.28 -2.29
CA ALA A 513 -37.99 5.67 -2.65
C ALA A 513 -37.44 5.80 -4.08
N ASP A 514 -37.92 6.80 -4.82
CA ASP A 514 -37.56 6.97 -6.22
C ASP A 514 -36.16 7.60 -6.33
N PRO A 515 -35.16 6.89 -6.89
CA PRO A 515 -33.81 7.42 -6.98
C PRO A 515 -33.69 8.64 -7.91
N ILE A 516 -34.62 8.84 -8.86
CA ILE A 516 -34.64 10.04 -9.70
C ILE A 516 -35.04 11.27 -8.86
N ASP A 517 -36.04 11.12 -7.99
CA ASP A 517 -36.50 12.24 -7.14
C ASP A 517 -35.50 12.51 -6.01
N GLU A 518 -34.90 11.46 -5.43
CA GLU A 518 -33.80 11.56 -4.47
C GLU A 518 -32.60 12.30 -5.07
N LEU A 519 -32.15 11.90 -6.26
CA LEU A 519 -31.04 12.55 -6.95
C LEU A 519 -31.34 14.03 -7.26
N ARG A 520 -32.58 14.35 -7.67
CA ARG A 520 -33.02 15.74 -7.92
C ARG A 520 -33.06 16.60 -6.65
N SER A 521 -33.18 15.99 -5.48
CA SER A 521 -33.19 16.67 -4.18
C SER A 521 -31.80 17.02 -3.65
N LEU A 522 -30.74 16.46 -4.24
CA LEU A 522 -29.36 16.70 -3.80
C LEU A 522 -28.92 18.13 -4.12
N ASN A 523 -28.32 18.80 -3.12
CA ASN A 523 -27.67 20.10 -3.31
C ASN A 523 -26.35 19.97 -4.09
N THR A 524 -25.64 18.86 -3.91
CA THR A 524 -24.36 18.55 -4.54
C THR A 524 -24.36 17.11 -5.02
N ILE A 525 -24.04 16.88 -6.29
CA ILE A 525 -24.07 15.55 -6.90
C ILE A 525 -22.93 14.65 -6.39
N PRO A 526 -21.65 15.04 -6.39
CA PRO A 526 -20.60 14.20 -5.82
C PRO A 526 -20.80 13.98 -4.31
N ASN A 527 -20.31 12.86 -3.77
CA ASN A 527 -20.30 12.63 -2.33
C ASN A 527 -19.27 13.55 -1.65
N THR A 528 -19.71 14.42 -0.75
CA THR A 528 -18.84 15.38 -0.06
C THR A 528 -17.98 14.74 1.03
N ALA A 529 -18.30 13.52 1.45
CA ALA A 529 -17.48 12.74 2.38
C ALA A 529 -16.30 12.01 1.68
N ILE A 530 -16.30 11.98 0.35
CA ILE A 530 -15.22 11.39 -0.45
C ILE A 530 -14.52 12.54 -1.17
N PRO A 531 -13.31 12.97 -0.74
CA PRO A 531 -12.60 14.05 -1.41
C PRO A 531 -12.27 13.64 -2.86
N ALA A 532 -12.14 14.59 -3.78
CA ALA A 532 -11.55 14.28 -5.09
C ALA A 532 -10.13 13.73 -4.90
N PRO A 533 -9.60 12.88 -5.81
CA PRO A 533 -8.32 12.23 -5.56
C PRO A 533 -7.16 13.23 -5.33
N ARG A 534 -7.16 14.36 -6.06
CA ARG A 534 -6.17 15.42 -5.88
C ARG A 534 -6.35 16.26 -4.61
N ASP A 535 -7.55 16.25 -4.01
CA ASP A 535 -7.92 17.03 -2.82
C ASP A 535 -7.78 16.23 -1.51
N LEU A 536 -7.02 15.12 -1.53
CA LEU A 536 -6.88 14.19 -0.41
C LEU A 536 -6.44 14.86 0.91
N PHE A 537 -5.73 15.98 0.84
CA PHE A 537 -5.24 16.73 2.00
C PHE A 537 -6.14 17.89 2.44
N GLY A 538 -7.42 17.89 2.02
CA GLY A 538 -8.45 18.77 2.57
C GLY A 538 -8.21 20.26 2.35
N GLY A 539 -7.57 20.62 1.23
CA GLY A 539 -7.28 22.01 0.87
C GLY A 539 -6.03 22.63 1.50
N THR A 540 -5.24 21.87 2.28
CA THR A 540 -3.91 22.30 2.74
C THR A 540 -2.93 22.38 1.57
N ARG A 541 -2.86 21.29 0.79
CA ARG A 541 -2.17 21.18 -0.50
C ARG A 541 -2.87 20.21 -1.44
N LEU A 542 -2.54 20.29 -2.71
CA LEU A 542 -2.89 19.30 -3.72
C LEU A 542 -1.93 18.11 -3.67
N LEU A 543 -2.48 16.91 -3.90
CA LEU A 543 -1.69 15.72 -4.24
C LEU A 543 -1.12 15.88 -5.66
N ALA A 544 0.09 15.37 -5.88
CA ALA A 544 0.71 15.33 -7.20
C ALA A 544 -0.16 14.60 -8.24
N GLU A 545 -0.24 15.19 -9.43
CA GLU A 545 -0.99 14.64 -10.58
C GLU A 545 -0.51 13.24 -10.98
N GLY A 546 -1.46 12.37 -11.30
CA GLY A 546 -1.23 11.02 -11.78
C GLY A 546 -1.51 10.82 -13.26
N TRP A 547 -0.94 9.76 -13.81
CA TRP A 547 -1.25 9.24 -15.14
C TRP A 547 -1.78 7.82 -14.97
N ASP A 548 -2.87 7.48 -15.67
CA ASP A 548 -3.35 6.10 -15.71
C ASP A 548 -2.70 5.36 -16.88
N GLU A 549 -1.62 4.63 -16.61
CA GLU A 549 -0.88 3.88 -17.62
C GLU A 549 -1.67 2.71 -18.23
N THR A 550 -2.88 2.45 -17.72
CA THR A 550 -3.81 1.45 -18.26
C THR A 550 -4.79 2.02 -19.27
N ASP A 551 -4.92 3.35 -19.32
CA ASP A 551 -5.64 4.03 -20.39
C ASP A 551 -4.80 4.02 -21.67
N PRO A 552 -5.32 3.53 -22.81
CA PRO A 552 -4.54 3.40 -24.04
C PRO A 552 -3.97 4.71 -24.59
N ASP A 553 -4.70 5.81 -24.44
CA ASP A 553 -4.31 7.09 -25.02
C ASP A 553 -3.20 7.71 -24.16
N THR A 554 -3.34 7.62 -22.83
CA THR A 554 -2.30 7.98 -21.85
C THR A 554 -1.06 7.10 -22.00
N ALA A 555 -1.21 5.79 -22.15
CA ALA A 555 -0.10 4.85 -22.32
C ALA A 555 0.71 5.16 -23.60
N GLU A 556 0.04 5.49 -24.70
CA GLU A 556 0.71 5.88 -25.94
C GLU A 556 1.41 7.23 -25.81
N GLN A 557 0.79 8.21 -25.13
CA GLN A 557 1.43 9.48 -24.80
C GLN A 557 2.72 9.28 -24.00
N LEU A 558 2.66 8.49 -22.92
CA LEU A 558 3.82 8.16 -22.09
C LEU A 558 4.91 7.44 -22.89
N ARG A 559 4.52 6.46 -23.72
CA ARG A 559 5.45 5.74 -24.60
C ARG A 559 6.15 6.70 -25.56
N LEU A 560 5.41 7.63 -26.18
CA LEU A 560 5.99 8.63 -27.08
C LEU A 560 6.94 9.57 -26.34
N ALA A 561 6.59 10.01 -25.13
CA ALA A 561 7.42 10.87 -24.30
C ALA A 561 8.78 10.24 -23.99
N VAL A 562 8.82 8.96 -23.58
CA VAL A 562 10.09 8.31 -23.17
C VAL A 562 10.87 7.68 -24.33
N SER A 563 10.20 7.32 -25.43
CA SER A 563 10.85 6.61 -26.55
C SER A 563 11.73 7.49 -27.45
N GLN A 564 11.54 8.81 -27.44
CA GLN A 564 12.37 9.71 -28.25
C GLN A 564 13.79 9.80 -27.71
N ALA A 565 14.80 9.76 -28.60
CA ALA A 565 16.19 9.97 -28.20
C ALA A 565 16.42 11.42 -27.78
N LEU A 566 17.19 11.60 -26.71
CA LEU A 566 17.66 12.91 -26.28
C LEU A 566 18.86 13.34 -27.15
N ASP A 567 19.10 14.66 -27.22
CA ASP A 567 20.28 15.20 -27.91
C ASP A 567 21.55 14.88 -27.11
N GLY A 568 22.21 13.78 -27.46
CA GLY A 568 23.46 13.35 -26.83
C GLY A 568 24.64 14.32 -26.99
N GLY A 569 24.51 15.36 -27.82
CA GLY A 569 25.47 16.46 -27.93
C GLY A 569 25.18 17.65 -27.02
N ARG A 570 24.01 17.68 -26.37
CA ARG A 570 23.62 18.77 -25.46
C ARG A 570 24.59 18.82 -24.29
N SER A 571 25.13 20.02 -24.05
CA SER A 571 26.09 20.30 -22.98
C SER A 571 25.39 20.84 -21.74
N TYR A 572 25.80 20.31 -20.60
CA TYR A 572 25.33 20.63 -19.26
C TYR A 572 26.57 20.97 -18.40
N GLY A 573 26.38 21.64 -17.27
CA GLY A 573 27.51 21.98 -16.41
C GLY A 573 27.08 22.55 -15.06
N PRO A 574 28.04 22.96 -14.22
CA PRO A 574 27.75 23.66 -12.96
C PRO A 574 26.93 24.93 -13.21
N ILE A 575 26.05 25.28 -12.27
CA ILE A 575 25.35 26.57 -12.28
C ILE A 575 25.81 27.32 -11.04
N ILE A 576 26.60 28.37 -11.25
CA ILE A 576 27.20 29.18 -10.20
C ILE A 576 26.78 30.64 -10.39
N ASN A 577 25.92 31.12 -9.49
CA ASN A 577 25.36 32.47 -9.53
C ASN A 577 24.75 32.84 -10.89
N GLY A 578 24.06 31.87 -11.51
CA GLY A 578 23.41 32.02 -12.82
C GLY A 578 24.34 31.89 -14.03
N VAL A 579 25.63 31.58 -13.81
CA VAL A 579 26.61 31.34 -14.88
C VAL A 579 26.96 29.86 -14.95
N THR A 580 27.22 29.35 -16.16
CA THR A 580 27.64 27.97 -16.39
C THR A 580 29.12 27.92 -16.78
N PRO A 581 30.06 27.89 -15.81
CA PRO A 581 31.47 27.77 -16.12
C PRO A 581 31.79 26.37 -16.69
N LYS A 582 32.86 26.30 -17.48
CA LYS A 582 33.32 25.04 -18.07
C LYS A 582 34.02 24.16 -17.04
N GLY A 583 33.83 22.86 -17.21
CA GLY A 583 34.47 21.82 -16.40
C GLY A 583 35.10 20.74 -17.26
N ALA A 584 35.37 19.58 -16.65
CA ALA A 584 35.78 18.40 -17.39
C ALA A 584 34.55 17.72 -18.00
N ALA A 585 34.48 17.67 -19.34
CA ALA A 585 33.35 17.08 -20.05
C ALA A 585 33.32 15.56 -19.93
N THR A 586 32.19 15.03 -19.43
CA THR A 586 31.94 13.60 -19.21
C THR A 586 30.62 13.23 -19.91
N PRO A 587 30.55 12.12 -20.67
CA PRO A 587 29.28 11.66 -21.26
C PRO A 587 28.37 11.03 -20.20
N SER A 588 27.07 11.35 -20.25
CA SER A 588 26.02 10.59 -19.56
C SER A 588 25.47 9.55 -20.52
N ILE A 589 25.51 8.27 -20.12
CA ILE A 589 25.19 7.11 -20.95
C ILE A 589 23.90 6.47 -20.44
N ASN A 590 23.05 6.01 -21.35
CA ASN A 590 21.84 5.30 -20.97
C ASN A 590 22.20 3.91 -20.39
N PRO A 591 21.80 3.57 -19.16
CA PRO A 591 22.16 2.30 -18.53
C PRO A 591 21.55 1.08 -19.23
N ALA A 592 20.51 1.25 -20.06
CA ALA A 592 19.92 0.17 -20.86
C ALA A 592 20.63 -0.03 -22.22
N HIS A 593 21.31 1.00 -22.72
CA HIS A 593 21.88 1.05 -24.07
C HIS A 593 23.26 1.74 -24.06
N ASN A 594 24.33 0.96 -24.02
CA ASN A 594 25.71 1.45 -23.82
C ASN A 594 26.20 2.40 -24.93
N SER A 595 25.61 2.32 -26.11
CA SER A 595 25.95 3.19 -27.26
C SER A 595 25.21 4.53 -27.26
N GLU A 596 24.17 4.67 -26.43
CA GLU A 596 23.34 5.86 -26.39
C GLU A 596 23.86 6.88 -25.39
N LYS A 597 24.25 8.05 -25.91
CA LYS A 597 24.58 9.22 -25.10
C LYS A 597 23.32 10.04 -24.84
N VAL A 598 23.00 10.26 -23.58
CA VAL A 598 21.85 11.09 -23.17
C VAL A 598 22.21 12.57 -23.19
N GLY A 599 23.47 12.90 -22.92
CA GLY A 599 24.03 14.25 -22.95
C GLY A 599 25.49 14.28 -22.52
N VAL A 600 26.08 15.48 -22.42
CA VAL A 600 27.46 15.70 -21.94
C VAL A 600 27.44 16.67 -20.77
N ILE A 601 27.98 16.28 -19.63
CA ILE A 601 28.04 17.07 -18.40
C ILE A 601 29.48 17.50 -18.11
N ASP A 602 29.69 18.80 -17.92
CA ASP A 602 30.94 19.35 -17.41
C ASP A 602 30.98 19.19 -15.89
N PHE A 603 31.89 18.37 -15.37
CA PHE A 603 32.09 18.23 -13.92
C PHE A 603 32.78 19.45 -13.31
N ALA A 604 32.27 19.89 -12.17
CA ALA A 604 32.87 20.91 -11.32
C ALA A 604 34.19 20.42 -10.71
N ASP A 605 34.96 21.36 -10.17
CA ASP A 605 36.21 21.10 -9.46
C ASP A 605 36.26 21.90 -8.15
N ALA A 606 37.33 21.77 -7.38
CA ALA A 606 37.48 22.48 -6.11
C ALA A 606 37.44 24.03 -6.24
N SER A 607 37.82 24.59 -7.39
CA SER A 607 37.73 26.03 -7.64
C SER A 607 36.28 26.47 -7.83
N HIS A 608 35.49 25.67 -8.54
CA HIS A 608 34.05 25.85 -8.68
C HIS A 608 33.33 25.74 -7.32
N VAL A 609 33.73 24.79 -6.47
CA VAL A 609 33.20 24.66 -5.10
C VAL A 609 33.42 25.95 -4.30
N ALA A 610 34.63 26.51 -4.31
CA ALA A 610 34.93 27.75 -3.60
C ALA A 610 34.07 28.94 -4.11
N LEU A 611 33.91 29.07 -5.43
CA LEU A 611 33.07 30.11 -6.03
C LEU A 611 31.60 29.95 -5.64
N ALA A 612 31.05 28.74 -5.72
CA ALA A 612 29.66 28.45 -5.37
C ALA A 612 29.39 28.69 -3.88
N CYS A 613 30.26 28.22 -2.99
CA CYS A 613 30.13 28.47 -1.55
C CYS A 613 30.25 29.96 -1.19
N SER A 614 31.07 30.74 -1.91
CA SER A 614 31.13 32.19 -1.73
C SER A 614 29.86 32.88 -2.21
N ALA A 615 29.32 32.49 -3.36
CA ALA A 615 28.08 33.04 -3.90
C ALA A 615 26.88 32.75 -2.99
N ALA A 616 26.73 31.50 -2.55
CA ALA A 616 25.68 31.08 -1.62
C ALA A 616 25.75 31.84 -0.29
N ALA A 617 26.94 31.97 0.29
CA ALA A 617 27.12 32.75 1.53
C ALA A 617 26.74 34.23 1.36
N GLY A 618 27.06 34.82 0.20
CA GLY A 618 26.70 36.22 -0.10
C GLY A 618 25.19 36.44 -0.27
N ALA A 619 24.46 35.45 -0.79
CA ALA A 619 23.02 35.54 -1.03
C ALA A 619 22.16 35.07 0.15
N GLN A 620 22.71 34.28 1.07
CA GLN A 620 21.95 33.58 2.12
C GLN A 620 21.12 34.52 2.99
N GLN A 621 21.69 35.64 3.46
CA GLN A 621 20.96 36.56 4.33
C GLN A 621 19.75 37.20 3.63
N GLN A 622 19.86 37.46 2.32
CA GLN A 622 18.75 38.01 1.56
C GLN A 622 17.64 36.97 1.41
N TRP A 623 18.00 35.71 1.11
CA TRP A 623 17.03 34.62 1.01
C TRP A 623 16.33 34.32 2.34
N ALA A 624 17.08 34.34 3.45
CA ALA A 624 16.51 34.19 4.79
C ALA A 624 15.49 35.28 5.15
N ARG A 625 15.66 36.49 4.61
CA ARG A 625 14.72 37.62 4.81
C ARG A 625 13.50 37.57 3.91
N THR A 626 13.50 36.78 2.83
CA THR A 626 12.32 36.53 2.02
C THR A 626 11.24 35.87 2.91
N PRO A 627 10.01 36.40 3.01
CA PRO A 627 8.96 35.81 3.83
C PRO A 627 8.71 34.33 3.52
N SER A 628 8.39 33.52 4.52
CA SER A 628 8.15 32.07 4.33
C SER A 628 7.07 31.78 3.29
N GLY A 629 5.99 32.56 3.26
CA GLY A 629 4.94 32.44 2.23
C GLY A 629 5.44 32.71 0.80
N GLU A 630 6.40 33.62 0.60
CA GLU A 630 7.00 33.86 -0.72
C GLU A 630 7.95 32.73 -1.12
N ARG A 631 8.71 32.17 -0.16
CA ARG A 631 9.55 30.98 -0.39
C ARG A 631 8.68 29.77 -0.75
N GLY A 632 7.63 29.51 0.02
CA GLY A 632 6.65 28.45 -0.27
C GLY A 632 5.96 28.64 -1.61
N ALA A 633 5.57 29.86 -1.97
CA ALA A 633 4.99 30.15 -3.29
C ALA A 633 5.96 29.85 -4.45
N ALA A 634 7.27 30.04 -4.26
CA ALA A 634 8.26 29.62 -5.27
C ALA A 634 8.34 28.10 -5.41
N LEU A 635 8.25 27.35 -4.30
CA LEU A 635 8.20 25.89 -4.35
C LEU A 635 6.91 25.37 -4.99
N ASN A 636 5.76 25.97 -4.69
CA ASN A 636 4.49 25.62 -5.34
C ASN A 636 4.53 25.90 -6.85
N ARG A 637 5.11 27.04 -7.29
CA ARG A 637 5.33 27.28 -8.73
C ARG A 637 6.27 26.25 -9.36
N ALA A 638 7.29 25.79 -8.63
CA ALA A 638 8.16 24.72 -9.11
C ALA A 638 7.39 23.39 -9.25
N ALA A 639 6.49 23.09 -8.32
CA ALA A 639 5.62 21.92 -8.42
C ALA A 639 4.74 21.97 -9.68
N ASP A 640 4.10 23.11 -9.95
CA ASP A 640 3.25 23.30 -11.13
C ASP A 640 4.06 23.25 -12.44
N LEU A 641 5.25 23.84 -12.46
CA LEU A 641 6.16 23.75 -13.60
C LEU A 641 6.62 22.31 -13.85
N LEU A 642 6.89 21.54 -12.79
CA LEU A 642 7.31 20.15 -12.90
C LEU A 642 6.16 19.28 -13.44
N GLU A 643 4.93 19.44 -12.95
CA GLU A 643 3.74 18.77 -13.51
C GLU A 643 3.57 19.12 -15.00
N SER A 644 3.66 20.40 -15.38
CA SER A 644 3.52 20.84 -16.79
C SER A 644 4.62 20.33 -17.74
N ARG A 645 5.75 19.87 -17.20
CA ARG A 645 6.91 19.34 -17.95
C ARG A 645 7.20 17.88 -17.61
N ALA A 646 6.24 17.17 -17.02
CA ALA A 646 6.44 15.84 -16.48
C ALA A 646 7.02 14.86 -17.50
N GLU A 647 6.56 14.90 -18.75
CA GLU A 647 7.07 14.07 -19.86
C GLU A 647 8.59 14.21 -20.06
N GLN A 648 9.13 15.44 -20.01
CA GLN A 648 10.56 15.69 -20.16
C GLN A 648 11.36 15.05 -19.01
N PHE A 649 10.86 15.17 -17.77
CA PHE A 649 11.52 14.59 -16.61
C PHE A 649 11.37 13.06 -16.56
N MET A 650 10.23 12.50 -17.03
CA MET A 650 10.06 11.05 -17.18
C MET A 650 11.01 10.47 -18.23
N GLN A 651 11.23 11.19 -19.33
CA GLN A 651 12.20 10.81 -20.36
C GLN A 651 13.62 10.74 -19.77
N LEU A 652 14.03 11.75 -18.99
CA LEU A 652 15.32 11.75 -18.30
C LEU A 652 15.41 10.64 -17.25
N ALA A 653 14.38 10.45 -16.42
CA ALA A 653 14.37 9.38 -15.41
C ALA A 653 14.49 7.98 -16.07
N THR A 654 13.85 7.80 -17.22
CA THR A 654 13.93 6.54 -17.98
C THR A 654 15.28 6.34 -18.63
N ARG A 655 15.80 7.35 -19.34
CA ARG A 655 17.00 7.24 -20.18
C ARG A 655 18.31 7.46 -19.42
N GLU A 656 18.33 8.30 -18.41
CA GLU A 656 19.52 8.56 -17.59
C GLU A 656 19.62 7.59 -16.41
N ALA A 657 18.50 7.29 -15.75
CA ALA A 657 18.49 6.47 -14.53
C ALA A 657 17.91 5.05 -14.72
N GLY A 658 17.50 4.69 -15.93
CA GLY A 658 17.01 3.33 -16.24
C GLY A 658 15.63 3.00 -15.65
N LYS A 659 14.84 4.00 -15.25
CA LYS A 659 13.54 3.76 -14.61
C LYS A 659 12.47 3.33 -15.59
N THR A 660 11.69 2.33 -15.22
CA THR A 660 10.46 1.98 -15.96
C THR A 660 9.47 3.16 -15.94
N ILE A 661 8.55 3.21 -16.91
CA ILE A 661 7.52 4.27 -16.98
C ILE A 661 6.76 4.43 -15.64
N PRO A 662 6.27 3.37 -14.97
CA PRO A 662 5.61 3.52 -13.68
C PRO A 662 6.54 4.06 -12.56
N ASP A 663 7.82 3.68 -12.58
CA ASP A 663 8.79 4.18 -11.60
C ASP A 663 9.13 5.66 -11.85
N ALA A 664 9.16 6.10 -13.11
CA ALA A 664 9.35 7.49 -13.50
C ALA A 664 8.16 8.34 -13.04
N ILE A 665 6.91 7.88 -13.28
CA ILE A 665 5.69 8.55 -12.78
C ILE A 665 5.75 8.72 -11.26
N ALA A 666 6.05 7.64 -10.53
CA ALA A 666 6.12 7.68 -9.07
C ALA A 666 7.18 8.70 -8.58
N GLU A 667 8.32 8.79 -9.25
CA GLU A 667 9.37 9.76 -8.91
C GLU A 667 8.97 11.22 -9.19
N ILE A 668 8.33 11.51 -10.33
CA ILE A 668 7.83 12.87 -10.59
C ILE A 668 6.82 13.27 -9.50
N ARG A 669 5.90 12.37 -9.15
CA ARG A 669 4.88 12.63 -8.13
C ARG A 669 5.49 12.88 -6.76
N GLU A 670 6.45 12.04 -6.35
CA GLU A 670 7.16 12.21 -5.07
C GLU A 670 7.91 13.56 -5.02
N ALA A 671 8.55 13.98 -6.12
CA ALA A 671 9.22 15.27 -6.22
C ALA A 671 8.26 16.46 -6.09
N VAL A 672 7.10 16.40 -6.76
CA VAL A 672 6.02 17.39 -6.66
C VAL A 672 5.47 17.45 -5.23
N ASP A 673 5.22 16.29 -4.61
CA ASP A 673 4.70 16.23 -3.26
C ASP A 673 5.71 16.81 -2.24
N PHE A 674 7.02 16.60 -2.39
CA PHE A 674 8.03 17.26 -1.57
C PHE A 674 7.98 18.78 -1.66
N LEU A 675 7.88 19.32 -2.89
CA LEU A 675 7.81 20.76 -3.12
C LEU A 675 6.59 21.38 -2.42
N ARG A 676 5.41 20.76 -2.60
CA ARG A 676 4.16 21.22 -1.99
C ARG A 676 4.17 21.05 -0.48
N TYR A 677 4.61 19.89 0.02
CA TYR A 677 4.66 19.62 1.46
C TYR A 677 5.57 20.59 2.21
N TYR A 678 6.79 20.83 1.72
CA TYR A 678 7.70 21.75 2.39
C TYR A 678 7.34 23.23 2.18
N ALA A 679 6.58 23.58 1.14
CA ALA A 679 5.98 24.90 1.02
C ALA A 679 5.02 25.18 2.18
N ASP A 680 4.19 24.21 2.55
CA ASP A 680 3.23 24.33 3.65
C ASP A 680 3.91 24.32 5.02
N GLU A 681 4.82 23.36 5.26
CA GLU A 681 5.55 23.26 6.53
C GLU A 681 6.40 24.51 6.81
N ALA A 682 6.87 25.22 5.77
CA ALA A 682 7.60 26.48 5.94
C ALA A 682 6.76 27.59 6.57
N LEU A 683 5.43 27.55 6.46
CA LEU A 683 4.54 28.58 6.98
C LEU A 683 4.49 28.58 8.51
N THR A 684 4.67 27.41 9.13
CA THR A 684 4.63 27.22 10.59
C THR A 684 6.01 27.15 11.22
N LEU A 685 7.07 27.06 10.42
CA LEU A 685 8.45 26.97 10.88
C LEU A 685 8.88 28.22 11.66
N THR A 686 9.32 27.99 12.90
CA THR A 686 9.91 29.02 13.76
C THR A 686 11.38 28.65 14.04
N GLY A 687 12.32 29.49 13.61
CA GLY A 687 13.75 29.23 13.76
C GLY A 687 14.60 30.05 12.78
N GLU A 688 15.86 30.31 13.14
CA GLU A 688 16.82 30.94 12.24
C GLU A 688 17.43 29.87 11.31
N PRO A 689 17.56 30.10 9.99
CA PRO A 689 18.23 29.14 9.09
C PRO A 689 19.68 28.88 9.50
N LEU A 690 20.19 27.69 9.21
CA LEU A 690 21.59 27.29 9.42
C LEU A 690 22.58 28.21 8.70
N GLY A 691 22.29 28.59 7.46
CA GLY A 691 23.21 29.33 6.59
C GLY A 691 23.31 28.69 5.22
N VAL A 692 24.50 28.24 4.83
CA VAL A 692 24.70 27.47 3.58
C VAL A 692 24.63 25.97 3.89
N VAL A 693 23.79 25.25 3.15
CA VAL A 693 23.58 23.81 3.28
C VAL A 693 24.03 23.10 2.00
N ALA A 694 24.81 22.04 2.14
CA ALA A 694 25.18 21.14 1.04
C ALA A 694 24.16 19.99 0.96
N CYS A 695 23.47 19.86 -0.16
CA CYS A 695 22.56 18.74 -0.43
C CYS A 695 23.24 17.77 -1.39
N ILE A 696 23.52 16.55 -0.92
CA ILE A 696 24.21 15.49 -1.65
C ILE A 696 23.23 14.32 -1.82
N SER A 697 22.81 14.10 -3.07
CA SER A 697 21.72 13.17 -3.40
C SER A 697 22.21 11.91 -4.15
N PRO A 698 21.46 10.80 -4.08
CA PRO A 698 21.82 9.54 -4.74
C PRO A 698 21.31 9.49 -6.19
N TRP A 699 21.75 8.47 -6.92
CA TRP A 699 21.36 8.23 -8.33
C TRP A 699 20.02 7.49 -8.47
N ASN A 700 19.53 6.83 -7.43
CA ASN A 700 18.38 5.93 -7.53
C ASN A 700 17.02 6.64 -7.41
N PHE A 701 16.99 7.84 -6.84
CA PHE A 701 15.90 8.81 -6.91
C PHE A 701 16.48 10.17 -7.28
N PRO A 702 16.96 10.30 -8.52
CA PRO A 702 17.77 11.42 -8.94
C PRO A 702 17.01 12.75 -9.04
N LEU A 703 15.68 12.70 -9.03
CA LEU A 703 14.81 13.87 -8.97
C LEU A 703 14.14 14.01 -7.59
N ALA A 704 13.46 12.97 -7.10
CA ALA A 704 12.62 13.09 -5.90
C ALA A 704 13.41 13.40 -4.64
N ILE A 705 14.45 12.60 -4.34
CA ILE A 705 15.31 12.84 -3.17
C ILE A 705 16.13 14.12 -3.36
N PHE A 706 16.61 14.37 -4.59
CA PHE A 706 17.32 15.61 -4.91
C PHE A 706 16.47 16.85 -4.58
N LEU A 707 15.25 16.92 -5.10
CA LEU A 707 14.33 18.03 -4.83
C LEU A 707 13.84 18.03 -3.39
N GLY A 708 13.62 16.89 -2.76
CA GLY A 708 13.25 16.79 -1.34
C GLY A 708 14.29 17.46 -0.42
N GLN A 709 15.57 17.12 -0.60
CA GLN A 709 16.66 17.75 0.16
C GLN A 709 16.81 19.25 -0.15
N VAL A 710 16.83 19.62 -1.43
CA VAL A 710 17.04 21.01 -1.88
C VAL A 710 15.89 21.91 -1.45
N SER A 711 14.65 21.49 -1.68
CA SER A 711 13.47 22.28 -1.35
C SER A 711 13.29 22.46 0.15
N ALA A 712 13.56 21.43 0.97
CA ALA A 712 13.54 21.56 2.43
C ALA A 712 14.51 22.62 2.95
N ALA A 713 15.76 22.60 2.47
CA ALA A 713 16.76 23.58 2.88
C ALA A 713 16.38 25.01 2.44
N LEU A 714 15.89 25.18 1.20
CA LEU A 714 15.40 26.45 0.69
C LEU A 714 14.17 26.96 1.45
N ALA A 715 13.21 26.08 1.75
CA ALA A 715 11.99 26.37 2.52
C ALA A 715 12.33 26.95 3.91
N ALA A 716 13.32 26.38 4.58
CA ALA A 716 13.84 26.85 5.86
C ALA A 716 14.64 28.16 5.78
N GLY A 717 14.91 28.69 4.58
CA GLY A 717 15.63 29.95 4.37
C GLY A 717 17.16 29.81 4.24
N ASN A 718 17.66 28.60 3.99
CA ASN A 718 19.07 28.35 3.73
C ASN A 718 19.42 28.60 2.26
N ALA A 719 20.67 29.02 2.01
CA ALA A 719 21.23 28.90 0.66
C ALA A 719 21.75 27.48 0.45
N VAL A 720 21.64 26.95 -0.76
CA VAL A 720 21.89 25.54 -1.08
C VAL A 720 22.99 25.39 -2.11
N ILE A 721 23.90 24.44 -1.85
CA ILE A 721 24.79 23.87 -2.85
C ILE A 721 24.32 22.45 -3.13
N ALA A 722 23.79 22.21 -4.33
CA ALA A 722 23.25 20.92 -4.73
C ALA A 722 24.31 20.12 -5.52
N LYS A 723 24.70 18.95 -4.98
CA LYS A 723 25.63 18.00 -5.60
C LYS A 723 24.89 16.69 -5.89
N PRO A 724 24.49 16.41 -7.13
CA PRO A 724 23.85 15.14 -7.47
C PRO A 724 24.88 13.99 -7.54
N ALA A 725 24.40 12.75 -7.58
CA ALA A 725 25.23 11.62 -7.96
C ALA A 725 25.79 11.79 -9.39
N GLU A 726 27.00 11.28 -9.64
CA GLU A 726 27.68 11.41 -10.93
C GLU A 726 27.01 10.64 -12.07
N GLN A 727 26.19 9.62 -11.76
CA GLN A 727 25.43 8.85 -12.73
C GLN A 727 24.23 9.60 -13.30
N THR A 728 23.63 10.53 -12.52
CA THR A 728 22.35 11.17 -12.88
C THR A 728 22.36 12.72 -12.78
N PRO A 729 23.35 13.42 -13.37
CA PRO A 729 23.46 14.87 -13.23
C PRO A 729 22.51 15.67 -14.14
N LEU A 730 22.02 15.10 -15.25
CA LEU A 730 21.25 15.84 -16.25
C LEU A 730 19.84 16.18 -15.74
N ILE A 731 19.14 15.22 -15.14
CA ILE A 731 17.84 15.45 -14.52
C ILE A 731 17.92 16.45 -13.36
N ALA A 732 18.98 16.39 -12.56
CA ALA A 732 19.23 17.35 -11.48
C ALA A 732 19.52 18.77 -12.00
N TYR A 733 20.25 18.89 -13.12
CA TYR A 733 20.49 20.17 -13.78
C TYR A 733 19.18 20.83 -14.25
N GLU A 734 18.30 20.06 -14.92
CA GLU A 734 17.00 20.60 -15.35
C GLU A 734 16.11 20.96 -14.15
N ALA A 735 16.18 20.21 -13.06
CA ALA A 735 15.46 20.53 -11.82
C ALA A 735 15.94 21.86 -11.20
N VAL A 736 17.25 22.13 -11.18
CA VAL A 736 17.79 23.41 -10.68
C VAL A 736 17.37 24.58 -11.57
N LYS A 737 17.42 24.42 -12.90
CA LYS A 737 16.92 25.44 -13.82
C LYS A 737 15.43 25.74 -13.59
N LEU A 738 14.64 24.70 -13.37
CA LEU A 738 13.22 24.82 -13.07
C LEU A 738 12.99 25.59 -11.75
N LEU A 739 13.75 25.29 -10.70
CA LEU A 739 13.68 26.04 -9.44
C LEU A 739 14.03 27.53 -9.62
N HIS A 740 15.04 27.85 -10.43
CA HIS A 740 15.36 29.24 -10.74
C HIS A 740 14.22 29.95 -11.50
N GLU A 741 13.64 29.27 -12.50
CA GLU A 741 12.47 29.77 -13.23
C GLU A 741 11.26 30.00 -12.30
N ALA A 742 11.08 29.13 -11.30
CA ALA A 742 10.03 29.25 -10.30
C ALA A 742 10.24 30.44 -9.33
N GLY A 743 11.42 31.08 -9.36
CA GLY A 743 11.75 32.27 -8.59
C GLY A 743 12.75 32.06 -7.46
N ILE A 744 13.41 30.89 -7.37
CA ILE A 744 14.52 30.70 -6.45
C ILE A 744 15.74 31.50 -6.95
N PRO A 745 16.28 32.45 -6.17
CA PRO A 745 17.39 33.28 -6.62
C PRO A 745 18.63 32.45 -7.00
N VAL A 746 19.30 32.82 -8.10
CA VAL A 746 20.51 32.12 -8.58
C VAL A 746 21.69 32.19 -7.61
N GLY A 747 21.67 33.13 -6.67
CA GLY A 747 22.63 33.16 -5.56
C GLY A 747 22.26 32.20 -4.42
N ALA A 748 20.97 31.90 -4.22
CA ALA A 748 20.47 31.06 -3.14
C ALA A 748 20.55 29.55 -3.46
N LEU A 749 20.66 29.17 -4.73
CA LEU A 749 20.81 27.78 -5.16
C LEU A 749 21.94 27.67 -6.18
N GLN A 750 22.92 26.82 -5.89
CA GLN A 750 24.05 26.50 -6.77
C GLN A 750 23.99 25.02 -7.17
N PHE A 751 24.47 24.68 -8.36
CA PHE A 751 24.54 23.31 -8.86
C PHE A 751 25.99 22.92 -9.17
N LEU A 752 26.48 21.85 -8.54
CA LEU A 752 27.84 21.35 -8.71
C LEU A 752 27.83 19.85 -9.06
N PRO A 753 27.79 19.49 -10.36
CA PRO A 753 27.93 18.10 -10.79
C PRO A 753 29.40 17.66 -10.62
N GLY A 754 29.63 16.39 -10.29
CA GLY A 754 30.98 15.84 -10.18
C GLY A 754 31.05 14.64 -9.24
N ASP A 755 32.25 14.16 -8.97
CA ASP A 755 32.48 12.99 -8.13
C ASP A 755 32.54 13.32 -6.62
N GLY A 756 32.56 12.28 -5.80
CA GLY A 756 32.72 12.41 -4.35
C GLY A 756 34.05 13.08 -3.94
N PRO A 757 35.21 12.58 -4.37
CA PRO A 757 36.51 13.13 -3.95
C PRO A 757 36.81 14.54 -4.47
N GLY A 758 36.51 14.86 -5.73
CA GLY A 758 36.86 16.12 -6.37
C GLY A 758 35.89 17.27 -6.06
N VAL A 759 34.62 16.96 -5.77
CA VAL A 759 33.58 17.98 -5.48
C VAL A 759 32.98 17.80 -4.08
N GLY A 760 32.57 16.60 -3.72
CA GLY A 760 31.89 16.32 -2.45
C GLY A 760 32.74 16.60 -1.20
N ALA A 761 33.96 16.06 -1.14
CA ALA A 761 34.88 16.27 -0.02
C ALA A 761 35.24 17.76 0.22
N PRO A 762 35.71 18.52 -0.79
CA PRO A 762 36.00 19.94 -0.59
C PRO A 762 34.75 20.75 -0.23
N LEU A 763 33.56 20.36 -0.70
CA LEU A 763 32.30 21.01 -0.34
C LEU A 763 31.99 20.81 1.16
N VAL A 764 32.11 19.59 1.67
CA VAL A 764 31.87 19.27 3.08
C VAL A 764 32.84 20.01 4.00
N GLU A 765 34.09 20.17 3.59
CA GLU A 765 35.14 20.85 4.38
C GLU A 765 35.07 22.38 4.29
N HIS A 766 34.41 22.95 3.28
CA HIS A 766 34.44 24.38 3.00
C HIS A 766 33.89 25.25 4.16
N PRO A 767 34.58 26.29 4.66
CA PRO A 767 34.21 27.04 5.86
C PRO A 767 32.79 27.63 5.90
N ASN A 768 32.23 28.00 4.74
CA ASN A 768 30.89 28.56 4.64
C ASN A 768 29.75 27.53 4.78
N VAL A 769 30.01 26.22 4.68
CA VAL A 769 28.96 25.20 4.77
C VAL A 769 28.66 24.89 6.23
N ASN A 770 27.41 25.17 6.64
CA ASN A 770 26.89 25.03 8.01
C ASN A 770 26.04 23.77 8.22
N GLY A 771 25.68 23.07 7.16
CA GLY A 771 24.95 21.81 7.26
C GLY A 771 25.11 20.95 6.01
N VAL A 772 24.96 19.64 6.18
CA VAL A 772 24.99 18.66 5.11
C VAL A 772 23.75 17.78 5.20
N VAL A 773 23.04 17.66 4.09
CA VAL A 773 21.93 16.73 3.89
C VAL A 773 22.42 15.70 2.89
N PHE A 774 22.58 14.47 3.34
CA PHE A 774 23.17 13.39 2.56
C PHE A 774 22.19 12.23 2.46
N THR A 775 22.07 11.66 1.27
CA THR A 775 21.45 10.36 1.08
C THR A 775 22.34 9.48 0.22
N GLY A 776 22.72 8.31 0.72
CA GLY A 776 23.68 7.41 0.06
C GLY A 776 24.17 6.28 0.99
N SER A 777 25.39 5.79 0.81
CA SER A 777 25.89 4.66 1.61
C SER A 777 26.29 5.06 3.04
N THR A 778 26.15 4.12 3.98
CA THR A 778 26.55 4.31 5.38
C THR A 778 28.04 4.67 5.53
N ASP A 779 28.90 4.10 4.69
CA ASP A 779 30.34 4.39 4.72
C ASP A 779 30.65 5.83 4.34
N VAL A 780 29.99 6.35 3.29
CA VAL A 780 30.15 7.75 2.87
C VAL A 780 29.58 8.71 3.91
N ALA A 781 28.43 8.40 4.53
CA ALA A 781 27.88 9.21 5.62
C ALA A 781 28.87 9.36 6.78
N ARG A 782 29.58 8.28 7.13
CA ARG A 782 30.61 8.30 8.17
C ARG A 782 31.84 9.11 7.77
N ILE A 783 32.25 9.05 6.50
CA ILE A 783 33.32 9.91 5.96
C ILE A 783 32.91 11.38 6.09
N ILE A 784 31.70 11.75 5.66
CA ILE A 784 31.18 13.12 5.77
C ILE A 784 31.20 13.60 7.21
N ASN A 785 30.69 12.79 8.15
CA ASN A 785 30.70 13.14 9.57
C ASN A 785 32.11 13.41 10.10
N ARG A 786 33.09 12.56 9.76
CA ARG A 786 34.49 12.76 10.14
C ARG A 786 35.10 14.01 9.49
N SER A 787 34.81 14.26 8.22
CA SER A 787 35.31 15.46 7.51
C SER A 787 34.77 16.75 8.11
N LEU A 788 33.48 16.81 8.47
CA LEU A 788 32.89 17.97 9.16
C LEU A 788 33.63 18.27 10.46
N LEU A 789 33.87 17.25 11.28
CA LEU A 789 34.52 17.41 12.58
C LEU A 789 36.02 17.70 12.45
N GLY A 790 36.71 17.07 11.49
CA GLY A 790 38.11 17.35 11.16
C GLY A 790 38.33 18.79 10.68
N ALA A 791 37.33 19.37 10.00
CA ALA A 791 37.31 20.78 9.62
C ALA A 791 36.91 21.74 10.76
N GLY A 792 36.73 21.24 11.99
CA GLY A 792 36.36 22.04 13.16
C GLY A 792 34.88 22.48 13.21
N LYS A 793 34.00 21.86 12.40
CA LYS A 793 32.58 22.25 12.28
C LYS A 793 31.69 21.50 13.28
N PHE A 794 31.96 21.68 14.56
CA PHE A 794 31.28 20.98 15.66
C PHE A 794 29.79 21.31 15.81
N ASP A 795 29.32 22.38 15.18
CA ASP A 795 27.93 22.82 15.21
C ASP A 795 27.20 22.61 13.87
N ALA A 796 27.87 22.03 12.87
CA ALA A 796 27.22 21.69 11.62
C ALA A 796 26.15 20.62 11.82
N THR A 797 25.00 20.81 11.18
CA THR A 797 23.98 19.76 11.11
C THR A 797 24.36 18.73 10.05
N LEU A 798 24.31 17.45 10.39
CA LEU A 798 24.32 16.35 9.42
C LEU A 798 22.99 15.62 9.50
N ILE A 799 22.27 15.57 8.38
CA ILE A 799 21.17 14.62 8.15
C ILE A 799 21.71 13.61 7.15
N ALA A 800 21.79 12.34 7.55
CA ALA A 800 22.28 11.26 6.70
C ALA A 800 21.26 10.13 6.66
N GLU A 801 20.62 9.95 5.51
CA GLU A 801 19.74 8.82 5.22
C GLU A 801 20.49 7.78 4.37
N THR A 802 20.41 6.51 4.73
CA THR A 802 21.27 5.46 4.15
C THR A 802 20.49 4.16 3.89
N GLY A 803 21.20 3.05 3.66
CA GLY A 803 20.61 1.79 3.20
C GLY A 803 19.94 0.93 4.26
N GLY A 804 19.48 -0.26 3.86
CA GLY A 804 18.81 -1.20 4.76
C GLY A 804 18.80 -2.65 4.28
N ILE A 805 18.93 -3.59 5.22
CA ILE A 805 18.56 -4.99 5.00
C ILE A 805 17.10 -5.14 5.45
N ASN A 806 16.18 -4.77 4.57
CA ASN A 806 14.76 -4.69 4.89
C ASN A 806 14.09 -6.06 4.86
N ALA A 807 13.35 -6.37 5.91
CA ALA A 807 12.71 -7.67 6.10
C ALA A 807 11.19 -7.61 5.91
N MET A 808 10.60 -8.67 5.36
CA MET A 808 9.14 -8.87 5.35
C MET A 808 8.80 -10.17 6.09
N ILE A 809 7.97 -10.10 7.12
CA ILE A 809 7.52 -11.26 7.91
C ILE A 809 6.15 -11.69 7.42
N ILE A 810 5.99 -12.97 7.09
CA ILE A 810 4.77 -13.57 6.55
C ILE A 810 4.41 -14.77 7.41
N ASP A 811 3.31 -14.67 8.17
CA ASP A 811 2.78 -15.79 8.96
C ASP A 811 1.78 -16.64 8.17
N SER A 812 1.35 -17.77 8.74
CA SER A 812 0.46 -18.72 8.08
C SER A 812 -0.98 -18.24 7.88
N THR A 813 -1.37 -17.09 8.45
CA THR A 813 -2.69 -16.46 8.23
C THR A 813 -2.72 -15.53 7.01
N ALA A 814 -1.55 -15.19 6.46
CA ALA A 814 -1.43 -14.33 5.30
C ALA A 814 -2.09 -14.95 4.05
N LEU A 815 -2.71 -14.10 3.23
CA LEU A 815 -3.12 -14.49 1.88
C LEU A 815 -1.89 -14.50 0.97
N LEU A 816 -1.43 -15.69 0.56
CA LEU A 816 -0.20 -15.87 -0.22
C LEU A 816 -0.20 -15.08 -1.52
N GLU A 817 -1.33 -14.98 -2.19
CA GLU A 817 -1.54 -14.25 -3.43
C GLU A 817 -1.22 -12.75 -3.24
N GLN A 818 -1.65 -12.15 -2.12
CA GLN A 818 -1.30 -10.77 -1.76
C GLN A 818 0.16 -10.66 -1.35
N ALA A 819 0.65 -11.58 -0.50
CA ALA A 819 2.01 -11.53 0.02
C ALA A 819 3.05 -11.68 -1.10
N VAL A 820 2.88 -12.63 -2.03
CA VAL A 820 3.79 -12.83 -3.17
C VAL A 820 3.76 -11.63 -4.10
N ARG A 821 2.58 -11.08 -4.45
CA ARG A 821 2.48 -9.85 -5.24
C ARG A 821 3.27 -8.70 -4.60
N ASP A 822 3.12 -8.54 -3.29
CA ASP A 822 3.75 -7.45 -2.54
C ASP A 822 5.26 -7.69 -2.36
N VAL A 823 5.72 -8.95 -2.26
CA VAL A 823 7.13 -9.35 -2.31
C VAL A 823 7.75 -9.05 -3.67
N ILE A 824 7.12 -9.46 -4.77
CA ILE A 824 7.59 -9.18 -6.14
C ILE A 824 7.77 -7.67 -6.33
N ALA A 825 6.75 -6.89 -5.96
CA ALA A 825 6.81 -5.43 -6.05
C ALA A 825 7.94 -4.86 -5.19
N SER A 826 8.07 -5.30 -3.94
CA SER A 826 9.04 -4.76 -2.99
C SER A 826 10.49 -5.15 -3.31
N ALA A 827 10.73 -6.34 -3.88
CA ALA A 827 12.07 -6.85 -4.13
C ALA A 827 12.63 -6.43 -5.50
N PHE A 828 11.79 -6.37 -6.53
CA PHE A 828 12.26 -6.33 -7.93
C PHE A 828 11.90 -5.06 -8.71
N LYS A 829 10.92 -4.25 -8.27
CA LYS A 829 10.68 -2.94 -8.92
C LYS A 829 11.94 -2.09 -8.88
N SER A 830 12.17 -1.32 -9.94
CA SER A 830 13.38 -0.52 -10.14
C SER A 830 14.68 -1.35 -10.03
N ALA A 831 14.64 -2.62 -10.46
CA ALA A 831 15.73 -3.58 -10.29
C ALA A 831 16.22 -3.72 -8.83
N GLY A 832 15.32 -3.57 -7.86
CA GLY A 832 15.67 -3.61 -6.44
C GLY A 832 16.57 -2.44 -5.99
N GLN A 833 16.70 -1.37 -6.78
CA GLN A 833 17.53 -0.20 -6.49
C GLN A 833 16.79 0.85 -5.64
N ARG A 834 15.95 0.40 -4.70
CA ARG A 834 15.30 1.26 -3.71
C ARG A 834 15.92 0.96 -2.36
N CYS A 835 16.20 2.00 -1.56
CA CYS A 835 16.64 1.80 -0.18
C CYS A 835 15.59 1.04 0.66
N SER A 836 14.30 1.15 0.30
CA SER A 836 13.18 0.43 0.90
C SER A 836 12.93 -0.98 0.34
N ALA A 837 13.70 -1.44 -0.66
CA ALA A 837 13.44 -2.72 -1.31
C ALA A 837 13.56 -3.90 -0.34
N CYS A 838 12.70 -4.92 -0.50
CA CYS A 838 12.75 -6.13 0.31
C CYS A 838 14.00 -6.94 -0.01
N ARG A 839 14.82 -7.18 1.02
CA ARG A 839 16.06 -7.96 0.93
C ARG A 839 15.88 -9.36 1.51
N LEU A 840 15.03 -9.49 2.52
CA LEU A 840 14.80 -10.70 3.28
C LEU A 840 13.30 -10.94 3.49
N VAL A 841 12.76 -12.03 2.96
CA VAL A 841 11.45 -12.54 3.37
C VAL A 841 11.67 -13.58 4.46
N CYS A 842 10.96 -13.44 5.57
CA CYS A 842 10.86 -14.44 6.62
C CYS A 842 9.46 -15.04 6.55
N VAL A 843 9.35 -16.30 6.15
CA VAL A 843 8.07 -16.98 5.94
C VAL A 843 7.91 -18.13 6.93
N GLN A 844 6.72 -18.28 7.52
CA GLN A 844 6.47 -19.34 8.49
C GLN A 844 6.60 -20.72 7.82
N ASP A 845 7.23 -21.67 8.53
CA ASP A 845 7.56 -23.00 8.02
C ASP A 845 6.39 -23.74 7.36
N ASP A 846 5.18 -23.61 7.92
CA ASP A 846 3.97 -24.31 7.50
C ASP A 846 3.46 -23.91 6.10
N ILE A 847 3.85 -22.73 5.62
CA ILE A 847 3.41 -22.19 4.32
C ILE A 847 4.55 -21.92 3.34
N ALA A 848 5.80 -22.08 3.78
CA ALA A 848 6.98 -21.66 3.04
C ALA A 848 7.18 -22.39 1.69
N ASP A 849 6.83 -23.68 1.59
CA ASP A 849 6.97 -24.41 0.32
C ASP A 849 5.99 -23.89 -0.74
N ARG A 850 4.70 -23.73 -0.36
CA ARG A 850 3.69 -23.15 -1.25
C ARG A 850 3.99 -21.69 -1.60
N PHE A 851 4.51 -20.93 -0.64
CA PHE A 851 5.00 -19.57 -0.88
C PHE A 851 6.12 -19.56 -1.92
N ASN A 852 7.14 -20.42 -1.76
CA ASN A 852 8.26 -20.52 -2.70
C ASN A 852 7.81 -20.95 -4.11
N GLU A 853 6.86 -21.87 -4.22
CA GLU A 853 6.26 -22.28 -5.49
C GLU A 853 5.56 -21.11 -6.19
N MET A 854 4.70 -20.38 -5.48
CA MET A 854 3.98 -19.22 -6.02
C MET A 854 4.93 -18.06 -6.35
N LEU A 855 5.95 -17.81 -5.51
CA LEU A 855 7.01 -16.83 -5.76
C LEU A 855 7.78 -17.18 -7.04
N ALA A 856 8.18 -18.44 -7.21
CA ALA A 856 8.87 -18.91 -8.41
C ALA A 856 8.01 -18.71 -9.67
N GLY A 857 6.73 -19.07 -9.61
CA GLY A 857 5.79 -18.87 -10.71
C GLY A 857 5.58 -17.38 -11.04
N ALA A 858 5.44 -16.52 -10.04
CA ALA A 858 5.31 -15.08 -10.25
C ALA A 858 6.59 -14.45 -10.83
N MET A 859 7.77 -14.90 -10.39
CA MET A 859 9.05 -14.47 -10.97
C MET A 859 9.21 -14.87 -12.44
N ALA A 860 8.66 -16.02 -12.84
CA ALA A 860 8.68 -16.46 -14.24
C ALA A 860 7.88 -15.54 -15.18
N GLU A 861 6.99 -14.70 -14.63
CA GLU A 861 6.16 -13.78 -15.40
C GLU A 861 6.74 -12.37 -15.54
N LEU A 862 7.93 -12.12 -14.98
CA LEU A 862 8.62 -10.84 -15.08
C LEU A 862 9.24 -10.64 -16.46
N SER A 863 9.12 -9.42 -16.99
CA SER A 863 9.80 -8.98 -18.21
C SER A 863 10.96 -8.05 -17.86
N ILE A 864 12.16 -8.42 -18.27
CA ILE A 864 13.40 -7.67 -18.01
C ILE A 864 13.92 -7.14 -19.35
N GLY A 865 14.11 -5.84 -19.47
CA GLY A 865 14.53 -5.25 -20.75
C GLY A 865 14.48 -3.73 -20.76
N ASP A 866 14.25 -3.16 -21.95
CA ASP A 866 14.26 -1.71 -22.16
C ASP A 866 13.20 -1.00 -21.29
N PRO A 867 13.60 -0.09 -20.37
CA PRO A 867 12.67 0.58 -19.46
C PRO A 867 11.71 1.55 -20.17
N ALA A 868 11.97 1.93 -21.43
CA ALA A 868 11.08 2.75 -22.24
C ALA A 868 9.86 1.97 -22.79
N ARG A 869 9.82 0.65 -22.60
CA ARG A 869 8.65 -0.17 -22.93
C ARG A 869 7.76 -0.31 -21.71
N LEU A 870 6.47 0.02 -21.85
CA LEU A 870 5.48 -0.18 -20.79
C LEU A 870 5.39 -1.64 -20.33
N SER A 871 5.70 -2.59 -21.22
CA SER A 871 5.73 -4.03 -20.92
C SER A 871 6.92 -4.46 -20.07
N THR A 872 7.89 -3.60 -19.77
CA THR A 872 9.06 -3.94 -18.94
C THR A 872 8.74 -3.80 -17.46
N ASP A 873 8.97 -4.85 -16.68
CA ASP A 873 8.80 -4.82 -15.21
C ASP A 873 10.10 -4.41 -14.49
N VAL A 874 11.25 -4.82 -15.05
CA VAL A 874 12.57 -4.63 -14.44
C VAL A 874 13.51 -4.04 -15.49
N GLY A 875 13.99 -2.81 -15.24
CA GLY A 875 14.99 -2.13 -16.04
C GLY A 875 16.44 -2.53 -15.69
N PRO A 876 17.44 -1.82 -16.22
CA PRO A 876 18.85 -2.06 -15.90
C PRO A 876 19.19 -1.64 -14.46
N VAL A 877 20.34 -2.12 -13.97
CA VAL A 877 21.05 -1.47 -12.86
C VAL A 877 21.82 -0.25 -13.37
N ILE A 878 22.18 0.66 -12.47
CA ILE A 878 22.66 2.00 -12.88
C ILE A 878 23.96 1.99 -13.70
N ASP A 879 24.89 1.09 -13.41
CA ASP A 879 26.19 1.00 -14.08
C ASP A 879 26.81 -0.40 -13.96
N GLU A 880 27.96 -0.58 -14.62
CA GLU A 880 28.72 -1.83 -14.64
C GLU A 880 29.32 -2.20 -13.27
N GLU A 881 29.65 -1.21 -12.43
CA GLU A 881 30.19 -1.47 -11.08
C GLU A 881 29.11 -2.09 -10.17
N ALA A 882 27.89 -1.55 -10.24
CA ALA A 882 26.72 -2.12 -9.59
C ALA A 882 26.46 -3.55 -10.10
N ARG A 883 26.46 -3.74 -11.44
CA ARG A 883 26.27 -5.07 -12.05
C ARG A 883 27.28 -6.08 -11.52
N ALA A 884 28.58 -5.78 -11.60
CA ALA A 884 29.64 -6.68 -11.16
C ALA A 884 29.53 -7.03 -9.66
N THR A 885 29.17 -6.05 -8.82
CA THR A 885 28.98 -6.26 -7.39
C THR A 885 27.82 -7.21 -7.09
N ILE A 886 26.71 -7.06 -7.82
CA ILE A 886 25.52 -7.88 -7.65
C ILE A 886 25.74 -9.29 -8.21
N GLU A 887 26.37 -9.44 -9.37
CA GLU A 887 26.72 -10.74 -9.96
C GLU A 887 27.63 -11.55 -9.04
N ALA A 888 28.62 -10.90 -8.40
CA ALA A 888 29.48 -11.55 -7.43
C ALA A 888 28.71 -12.11 -6.23
N HIS A 889 27.72 -11.35 -5.72
CA HIS A 889 26.86 -11.82 -4.63
C HIS A 889 25.96 -12.98 -5.08
N ILE A 890 25.37 -12.90 -6.27
CA ILE A 890 24.57 -14.00 -6.84
C ILE A 890 25.41 -15.28 -6.94
N ALA A 891 26.66 -15.18 -7.39
CA ALA A 891 27.57 -16.33 -7.47
C ALA A 891 27.92 -16.92 -6.08
N GLU A 892 28.05 -16.08 -5.05
CA GLU A 892 28.20 -16.54 -3.65
C GLU A 892 26.94 -17.31 -3.20
N MET A 893 25.76 -16.76 -3.45
CA MET A 893 24.49 -17.37 -3.07
C MET A 893 24.21 -18.69 -3.80
N GLU A 894 24.53 -18.80 -5.10
CA GLU A 894 24.36 -20.04 -5.86
C GLU A 894 25.27 -21.18 -5.37
N ARG A 895 26.43 -20.83 -4.80
CA ARG A 895 27.36 -21.82 -4.26
C ARG A 895 26.89 -22.34 -2.89
N ASP A 896 26.37 -21.45 -2.06
CA ASP A 896 26.20 -21.70 -0.63
C ASP A 896 24.72 -21.93 -0.21
N HIS A 897 23.76 -21.55 -1.07
CA HIS A 897 22.32 -21.57 -0.76
C HIS A 897 21.47 -22.17 -1.89
N LYS A 898 20.22 -22.51 -1.56
CA LYS A 898 19.28 -23.10 -2.51
C LYS A 898 18.65 -22.00 -3.36
N LEU A 899 18.82 -22.06 -4.68
CA LEU A 899 18.07 -21.22 -5.61
C LEU A 899 16.58 -21.61 -5.59
N ILE A 900 15.69 -20.65 -5.31
CA ILE A 900 14.24 -20.82 -5.42
C ILE A 900 13.84 -20.64 -6.89
N ALA A 901 14.21 -19.50 -7.46
CA ALA A 901 13.91 -19.16 -8.84
C ALA A 901 14.84 -18.07 -9.39
N ARG A 902 14.93 -18.05 -10.71
CA ARG A 902 15.53 -16.98 -11.49
C ARG A 902 14.50 -16.56 -12.54
N ALA A 903 14.32 -15.25 -12.72
CA ALA A 903 13.40 -14.73 -13.71
C ALA A 903 13.86 -15.06 -15.16
N PRO A 904 13.02 -14.86 -16.19
CA PRO A 904 13.38 -15.13 -17.58
C PRO A 904 14.62 -14.34 -18.06
N ALA A 905 15.17 -14.75 -19.20
CA ALA A 905 16.24 -14.01 -19.85
C ALA A 905 15.79 -12.62 -20.31
N LEU A 906 16.76 -11.74 -20.63
CA LEU A 906 16.51 -10.41 -21.17
C LEU A 906 15.61 -10.48 -22.43
N ASP A 907 14.68 -9.55 -22.50
CA ASP A 907 13.80 -9.33 -23.65
C ASP A 907 14.25 -8.11 -24.45
N GLY A 908 14.09 -8.18 -25.77
CA GLY A 908 14.48 -7.14 -26.72
C GLY A 908 15.98 -7.06 -27.00
N ASP A 909 16.34 -6.02 -27.77
CA ASP A 909 17.71 -5.72 -28.17
C ASP A 909 18.25 -4.64 -27.22
N VAL A 910 18.79 -5.08 -26.08
CA VAL A 910 19.42 -4.24 -25.05
C VAL A 910 20.83 -4.75 -24.77
N ASP A 911 21.78 -3.84 -24.57
CA ASP A 911 23.21 -4.16 -24.38
C ASP A 911 23.82 -3.54 -23.11
N GLY A 912 22.99 -2.90 -22.28
CA GLY A 912 23.38 -2.22 -21.05
C GLY A 912 23.60 -3.11 -19.81
N ALA A 913 23.60 -2.48 -18.63
CA ALA A 913 23.92 -3.14 -17.36
C ALA A 913 22.66 -3.78 -16.74
N PHE A 914 22.40 -5.07 -17.01
CA PHE A 914 21.24 -5.77 -16.45
C PHE A 914 21.61 -6.87 -15.46
N ILE A 915 20.74 -7.09 -14.47
CA ILE A 915 20.76 -8.25 -13.58
C ILE A 915 19.44 -9.00 -13.72
N ILE A 916 19.51 -10.30 -13.96
CA ILE A 916 18.31 -11.16 -13.93
C ILE A 916 17.90 -11.39 -12.47
N PRO A 917 16.66 -11.01 -12.06
CA PRO A 917 16.17 -11.22 -10.71
C PRO A 917 16.33 -12.68 -10.23
N ALA A 918 16.80 -12.85 -9.00
CA ALA A 918 17.03 -14.16 -8.38
C ALA A 918 16.55 -14.19 -6.92
N ALA A 919 16.02 -15.34 -6.50
CA ALA A 919 15.58 -15.58 -5.13
C ALA A 919 16.26 -16.83 -4.56
N PHE A 920 16.79 -16.72 -3.33
CA PHE A 920 17.53 -17.80 -2.65
C PHE A 920 16.94 -18.11 -1.28
N GLU A 921 16.86 -19.38 -0.93
CA GLU A 921 16.51 -19.85 0.41
C GLU A 921 17.80 -19.95 1.25
N ILE A 922 17.89 -19.15 2.31
CA ILE A 922 19.04 -19.06 3.22
C ILE A 922 18.78 -19.80 4.53
N GLY A 923 19.85 -20.23 5.21
CA GLY A 923 19.73 -21.00 6.46
C GLY A 923 19.57 -20.15 7.72
N ARG A 924 20.09 -18.91 7.70
CA ARG A 924 20.05 -17.98 8.84
C ARG A 924 20.25 -16.54 8.38
N ILE A 925 19.74 -15.58 9.15
CA ILE A 925 19.88 -14.13 8.85
C ILE A 925 21.35 -13.71 8.72
N GLY A 926 22.23 -14.28 9.55
CA GLY A 926 23.66 -13.94 9.58
C GLY A 926 24.45 -14.28 8.30
N ASP A 927 23.83 -14.92 7.31
CA ASP A 927 24.43 -15.10 5.99
C ASP A 927 24.37 -13.79 5.17
N LEU A 928 23.51 -12.83 5.54
CA LEU A 928 23.42 -11.49 4.97
C LEU A 928 24.35 -10.51 5.72
N LYS A 929 25.56 -10.30 5.19
CA LYS A 929 26.60 -9.49 5.85
C LYS A 929 26.50 -7.99 5.58
N ARG A 930 25.92 -7.61 4.44
CA ARG A 930 25.82 -6.23 3.95
C ARG A 930 24.60 -6.09 3.06
N GLU A 931 24.19 -4.86 2.81
CA GLU A 931 23.19 -4.56 1.79
C GLU A 931 23.72 -4.92 0.38
N VAL A 932 22.87 -5.57 -0.41
CA VAL A 932 23.09 -5.83 -1.84
C VAL A 932 22.03 -5.04 -2.62
N PHE A 933 22.48 -3.99 -3.30
CA PHE A 933 21.60 -3.00 -3.91
C PHE A 933 21.16 -3.40 -5.32
N GLY A 934 20.43 -4.52 -5.42
CA GLY A 934 19.98 -5.09 -6.70
C GLY A 934 18.79 -6.04 -6.54
N PRO A 935 18.34 -6.70 -7.63
CA PRO A 935 17.13 -7.53 -7.62
C PRO A 935 17.44 -8.95 -7.12
N VAL A 936 17.98 -9.06 -5.90
CA VAL A 936 18.31 -10.34 -5.23
C VAL A 936 17.51 -10.45 -3.94
N LEU A 937 16.63 -11.45 -3.89
CA LEU A 937 15.77 -11.73 -2.75
C LEU A 937 16.31 -12.93 -1.95
N HIS A 938 16.27 -12.83 -0.63
CA HIS A 938 16.61 -13.93 0.26
C HIS A 938 15.37 -14.34 1.04
N VAL A 939 15.17 -15.65 1.22
CA VAL A 939 14.02 -16.23 1.92
C VAL A 939 14.53 -17.07 3.08
N LEU A 940 14.06 -16.78 4.28
CA LEU A 940 14.33 -17.52 5.50
C LEU A 940 13.02 -18.11 6.01
N ARG A 941 13.08 -19.35 6.51
CA ARG A 941 11.93 -19.96 7.19
C ARG A 941 12.02 -19.74 8.70
N PHE A 942 10.86 -19.62 9.36
CA PHE A 942 10.81 -19.53 10.82
C PHE A 942 9.66 -20.37 11.41
N PRO A 943 9.80 -20.91 12.63
CA PRO A 943 8.73 -21.66 13.30
C PRO A 943 7.66 -20.71 13.85
N ALA A 944 6.41 -21.18 13.99
CA ALA A 944 5.27 -20.36 14.42
C ALA A 944 5.48 -19.59 15.73
N ASP A 945 6.19 -20.18 16.71
CA ASP A 945 6.50 -19.57 18.02
C ASP A 945 7.80 -18.73 18.01
N GLY A 946 8.50 -18.66 16.87
CA GLY A 946 9.80 -18.02 16.71
C GLY A 946 9.77 -16.53 16.38
N VAL A 947 8.60 -15.92 16.13
CA VAL A 947 8.49 -14.56 15.58
C VAL A 947 9.20 -13.49 16.44
N LYS A 948 9.17 -13.62 17.76
CA LYS A 948 9.84 -12.68 18.68
C LYS A 948 11.36 -12.74 18.57
N ALA A 949 11.91 -13.94 18.51
CA ALA A 949 13.36 -14.14 18.32
C ALA A 949 13.79 -13.67 16.93
N LEU A 950 12.98 -13.93 15.91
CA LEU A 950 13.21 -13.46 14.55
C LEU A 950 13.32 -11.93 14.48
N VAL A 951 12.41 -11.20 15.14
CA VAL A 951 12.47 -9.72 15.19
C VAL A 951 13.75 -9.23 15.89
N ASP A 952 14.22 -9.93 16.93
CA ASP A 952 15.51 -9.60 17.55
C ASP A 952 16.69 -9.82 16.61
N GLU A 953 16.69 -10.92 15.85
CA GLU A 953 17.74 -11.20 14.86
C GLU A 953 17.75 -10.16 13.74
N ILE A 954 16.58 -9.72 13.28
CA ILE A 954 16.46 -8.61 12.31
C ILE A 954 17.01 -7.32 12.91
N ASN A 955 16.62 -6.97 14.14
CA ASN A 955 17.14 -5.79 14.84
C ASN A 955 18.67 -5.86 15.04
N ALA A 956 19.23 -7.06 15.22
CA ALA A 956 20.66 -7.27 15.43
C ALA A 956 21.52 -7.01 14.19
N LEU A 957 20.93 -6.98 12.99
CA LEU A 957 21.61 -6.50 11.77
C LEU A 957 22.02 -5.01 11.88
N GLY A 958 21.40 -4.26 12.81
CA GLY A 958 21.73 -2.86 13.09
C GLY A 958 21.12 -1.85 12.11
N TYR A 959 20.55 -2.31 10.99
CA TYR A 959 19.70 -1.53 10.10
C TYR A 959 18.28 -1.37 10.68
N GLY A 960 17.53 -0.41 10.15
CA GLY A 960 16.18 -0.12 10.64
C GLY A 960 15.38 0.79 9.72
N LEU A 961 15.32 0.48 8.42
CA LEU A 961 14.65 1.33 7.42
C LEU A 961 13.20 0.90 7.17
N THR A 962 12.96 -0.19 6.42
CA THR A 962 11.60 -0.70 6.17
C THR A 962 11.37 -2.12 6.68
N MET A 963 10.13 -2.41 7.08
CA MET A 963 9.66 -3.77 7.40
C MET A 963 8.23 -3.99 6.92
N GLY A 964 8.00 -5.12 6.27
CA GLY A 964 6.69 -5.60 5.85
C GLY A 964 6.16 -6.65 6.83
N ILE A 965 4.85 -6.67 7.07
CA ILE A 965 4.18 -7.68 7.87
C ILE A 965 2.94 -8.16 7.12
N HIS A 966 2.84 -9.44 6.80
CA HIS A 966 1.62 -10.07 6.33
C HIS A 966 1.09 -11.01 7.41
N SER A 967 -0.07 -10.64 7.97
CA SER A 967 -0.77 -11.37 9.02
C SER A 967 -2.26 -10.97 9.03
N ARG A 968 -3.11 -11.76 9.68
CA ARG A 968 -4.49 -11.43 10.04
C ARG A 968 -4.70 -11.33 11.54
N ILE A 969 -3.66 -11.56 12.35
CA ILE A 969 -3.72 -11.57 13.81
C ILE A 969 -3.20 -10.22 14.33
N ASP A 970 -4.08 -9.43 14.96
CA ASP A 970 -3.74 -8.08 15.38
C ASP A 970 -2.72 -8.12 16.54
N GLU A 971 -2.84 -9.07 17.48
CA GLU A 971 -1.85 -9.31 18.54
C GLU A 971 -0.44 -9.59 17.98
N THR A 972 -0.33 -10.40 16.92
CA THR A 972 0.96 -10.69 16.27
C THR A 972 1.54 -9.43 15.64
N MET A 973 0.73 -8.68 14.89
CA MET A 973 1.16 -7.40 14.30
C MET A 973 1.63 -6.42 15.38
N HIS A 974 0.85 -6.21 16.43
CA HIS A 974 1.19 -5.32 17.53
C HIS A 974 2.45 -5.78 18.26
N SER A 975 2.63 -7.08 18.50
CA SER A 975 3.83 -7.63 19.12
C SER A 975 5.08 -7.40 18.25
N ILE A 976 4.98 -7.55 16.93
CA ILE A 976 6.09 -7.25 16.02
C ILE A 976 6.39 -5.76 16.04
N VAL A 977 5.38 -4.90 15.84
CA VAL A 977 5.53 -3.44 15.81
C VAL A 977 6.11 -2.88 17.12
N ALA A 978 5.71 -3.42 18.28
CA ALA A 978 6.22 -2.98 19.57
C ALA A 978 7.72 -3.30 19.77
N ARG A 979 8.18 -4.41 19.19
CA ARG A 979 9.56 -4.92 19.35
C ARG A 979 10.50 -4.46 18.23
N ALA A 980 9.97 -4.20 17.04
CA ALA A 980 10.73 -3.81 15.86
C ALA A 980 11.40 -2.45 16.05
N ARG A 981 12.70 -2.37 15.73
CA ARG A 981 13.48 -1.14 15.69
C ARG A 981 13.63 -0.66 14.24
N ILE A 982 12.49 -0.30 13.63
CA ILE A 982 12.36 0.03 12.22
C ILE A 982 11.66 1.37 12.05
N GLY A 983 12.15 2.20 11.13
CA GLY A 983 11.59 3.52 10.85
C GLY A 983 10.23 3.49 10.13
N ASN A 984 10.03 2.60 9.17
CA ASN A 984 8.78 2.50 8.40
C ASN A 984 8.26 1.05 8.38
N ILE A 985 7.08 0.82 8.97
CA ILE A 985 6.45 -0.50 9.04
C ILE A 985 5.17 -0.51 8.19
N TYR A 986 5.04 -1.53 7.35
CA TYR A 986 3.94 -1.70 6.41
C TYR A 986 3.22 -3.02 6.65
N VAL A 987 1.90 -2.97 6.87
CA VAL A 987 1.08 -4.15 7.19
C VAL A 987 0.13 -4.47 6.05
N ASN A 988 0.19 -5.72 5.58
CA ASN A 988 -0.64 -6.30 4.50
C ASN A 988 -0.61 -5.50 3.19
N ARG A 989 0.58 -5.03 2.83
CA ARG A 989 0.88 -4.29 1.60
C ARG A 989 2.38 -4.40 1.31
N ASN A 990 2.79 -3.97 0.11
CA ASN A 990 4.21 -3.74 -0.19
C ASN A 990 4.84 -2.69 0.73
N GLN A 991 6.17 -2.72 0.83
CA GLN A 991 6.95 -1.84 1.74
C GLN A 991 7.76 -0.75 1.03
N ILE A 992 7.33 -0.37 -0.18
CA ILE A 992 8.01 0.63 -1.03
C ILE A 992 7.05 1.78 -1.37
N GLY A 993 7.58 2.87 -1.95
CA GLY A 993 6.76 4.00 -2.41
C GLY A 993 6.09 4.76 -1.27
N ALA A 994 6.87 5.12 -0.24
CA ALA A 994 6.40 5.97 0.84
C ALA A 994 5.93 7.33 0.27
N VAL A 995 4.75 7.78 0.66
CA VAL A 995 4.16 9.03 0.18
C VAL A 995 4.47 10.16 1.16
N VAL A 996 4.98 11.29 0.63
CA VAL A 996 5.35 12.47 1.41
C VAL A 996 4.16 12.98 2.23
N GLY A 997 4.38 13.24 3.53
CA GLY A 997 3.34 13.69 4.47
C GLY A 997 2.33 12.61 4.92
N VAL A 998 2.39 11.41 4.33
CA VAL A 998 1.52 10.26 4.65
C VAL A 998 2.32 9.17 5.35
N GLN A 999 3.47 8.80 4.79
CA GLN A 999 4.46 7.92 5.39
C GLN A 999 5.83 8.60 5.42
N PRO A 1000 6.06 9.58 6.33
CA PRO A 1000 7.38 10.14 6.55
C PRO A 1000 8.45 9.05 6.54
N PHE A 1001 9.48 9.25 5.72
CA PHE A 1001 10.40 8.20 5.33
C PHE A 1001 11.79 8.44 5.89
N GLY A 1002 12.36 7.40 6.50
CA GLY A 1002 13.68 7.45 7.11
C GLY A 1002 13.84 6.38 8.19
N GLY A 1003 15.07 5.94 8.41
CA GLY A 1003 15.38 4.79 9.27
C GLY A 1003 15.96 5.16 10.63
N GLU A 1004 16.34 4.14 11.39
CA GLU A 1004 17.18 4.26 12.58
C GLU A 1004 18.42 3.35 12.51
N GLY A 1005 19.38 3.57 13.42
CA GLY A 1005 20.61 2.78 13.46
C GLY A 1005 21.50 3.03 12.24
N LEU A 1006 21.93 1.97 11.56
CA LEU A 1006 22.76 2.05 10.36
C LEU A 1006 22.04 2.69 9.18
N SER A 1007 20.70 2.78 9.22
CA SER A 1007 19.87 3.27 8.12
C SER A 1007 19.70 4.77 8.09
N GLY A 1008 19.99 5.49 9.17
CA GLY A 1008 20.01 6.95 9.11
C GLY A 1008 20.05 7.64 10.46
N THR A 1009 20.26 8.96 10.42
CA THR A 1009 20.25 9.83 11.59
C THR A 1009 18.84 10.36 11.91
N GLY A 1010 17.97 10.41 10.91
CA GLY A 1010 16.78 11.25 10.90
C GLY A 1010 17.11 12.75 10.94
N PRO A 1011 16.09 13.62 11.02
CA PRO A 1011 14.66 13.30 11.00
C PRO A 1011 14.18 12.77 9.63
N LYS A 1012 12.97 12.21 9.59
CA LYS A 1012 12.39 11.63 8.38
C LYS A 1012 12.12 12.67 7.30
N ALA A 1013 12.49 12.37 6.07
CA ALA A 1013 12.07 13.14 4.91
C ALA A 1013 10.54 13.06 4.74
N GLY A 1014 9.93 14.16 4.30
CA GLY A 1014 8.48 14.28 4.15
C GLY A 1014 7.71 14.19 5.46
N GLY A 1015 8.38 14.44 6.59
CA GLY A 1015 7.80 14.45 7.92
C GLY A 1015 7.91 15.82 8.62
N PRO A 1016 7.15 15.99 9.71
CA PRO A 1016 6.99 17.29 10.38
C PRO A 1016 8.26 17.79 11.07
N HIS A 1017 9.23 16.91 11.34
CA HIS A 1017 10.46 17.28 12.05
C HIS A 1017 11.62 17.69 11.11
N TYR A 1018 11.45 17.54 9.78
CA TYR A 1018 12.55 17.69 8.84
C TYR A 1018 13.03 19.14 8.71
N LEU A 1019 12.12 20.11 8.55
CA LEU A 1019 12.49 21.53 8.39
C LEU A 1019 13.13 22.10 9.67
N HIS A 1020 12.71 21.64 10.84
CA HIS A 1020 13.30 22.07 12.12
C HIS A 1020 14.79 21.71 12.22
N ALA A 1021 15.22 20.59 11.63
CA ALA A 1021 16.63 20.23 11.60
C ALA A 1021 17.47 21.16 10.69
N MET A 1022 16.83 21.92 9.79
CA MET A 1022 17.45 22.90 8.91
C MET A 1022 17.54 24.31 9.53
N CYS A 1023 17.24 24.43 10.82
CA CYS A 1023 17.39 25.65 11.61
C CYS A 1023 18.56 25.55 12.59
N LYS A 1024 19.13 26.71 12.94
CA LYS A 1024 20.12 26.83 14.02
C LYS A 1024 19.52 26.35 15.33
N ARG A 1025 20.35 25.65 16.08
CA ARG A 1025 20.02 25.15 17.42
C ARG A 1025 20.37 26.22 18.44
N GLU A 1026 19.72 26.17 19.60
CA GLU A 1026 20.19 26.94 20.76
C GLU A 1026 21.66 26.62 21.03
N THR A 1027 22.45 27.67 21.25
CA THR A 1027 23.85 27.52 21.62
C THR A 1027 23.93 26.85 23.00
N PRO A 1028 24.76 25.80 23.16
CA PRO A 1028 24.97 25.18 24.47
C PRO A 1028 25.40 26.24 25.50
N LYS A 1029 24.72 26.29 26.65
CA LYS A 1029 24.92 27.34 27.68
C LYS A 1029 25.79 26.88 28.85
N GLY A 1030 26.14 25.60 28.88
CA GLY A 1030 26.88 24.97 29.96
C GLY A 1030 28.36 25.38 30.03
N THR A 1031 28.86 25.59 31.25
CA THR A 1031 30.24 26.01 31.54
C THR A 1031 31.11 24.88 32.07
N ALA A 1032 30.57 23.67 32.28
CA ALA A 1032 31.34 22.56 32.83
C ALA A 1032 32.25 21.93 31.77
N SER A 1033 33.52 21.75 32.11
CA SER A 1033 34.52 21.03 31.32
C SER A 1033 34.45 19.54 31.67
N ILE A 1034 34.11 18.69 30.71
CA ILE A 1034 34.20 17.22 30.83
C ILE A 1034 35.33 16.75 29.92
N ALA A 1035 36.33 16.06 30.48
CA ALA A 1035 37.42 15.47 29.71
C ALA A 1035 37.04 14.08 29.14
N VAL A 1036 37.58 13.70 27.98
CA VAL A 1036 37.47 12.33 27.45
C VAL A 1036 38.73 11.54 27.85
N GLN A 1037 38.57 10.46 28.62
CA GLN A 1037 39.67 9.60 29.08
C GLN A 1037 39.75 8.30 28.27
N LYS A 1038 40.98 7.88 27.93
CA LYS A 1038 41.27 6.74 27.03
C LYS A 1038 41.71 5.45 27.72
N ASP A 1039 41.66 5.40 29.06
CA ASP A 1039 42.16 4.25 29.82
C ASP A 1039 41.26 3.01 29.65
N ALA A 1040 41.44 1.97 30.47
CA ALA A 1040 40.57 0.79 30.40
C ALA A 1040 39.22 1.07 31.11
N PRO A 1041 38.07 0.61 30.55
CA PRO A 1041 36.77 0.85 31.16
C PRO A 1041 36.67 0.19 32.55
N ALA A 1042 35.72 0.66 33.37
CA ALA A 1042 35.51 0.11 34.71
C ALA A 1042 35.28 -1.43 34.66
N PRO A 1043 35.68 -2.19 35.70
CA PRO A 1043 35.63 -3.67 35.72
C PRO A 1043 34.27 -4.34 35.45
N PHE A 1044 33.19 -3.57 35.38
CA PHE A 1044 31.82 -4.05 35.14
C PHE A 1044 31.09 -3.28 34.02
N PHE A 1045 31.82 -2.51 33.21
CA PHE A 1045 31.27 -1.68 32.14
C PHE A 1045 30.34 -2.48 31.21
N ASP A 1046 30.83 -3.61 30.70
CA ASP A 1046 30.06 -4.42 29.75
C ASP A 1046 28.78 -5.00 30.39
N GLN A 1047 28.88 -5.46 31.65
CA GLN A 1047 27.73 -5.95 32.40
C GLN A 1047 26.69 -4.85 32.64
N GLN A 1048 27.12 -3.64 32.98
CA GLN A 1048 26.24 -2.49 33.18
C GLN A 1048 25.53 -2.11 31.88
N MET A 1049 26.27 -1.99 30.78
CA MET A 1049 25.71 -1.67 29.47
C MET A 1049 24.69 -2.71 29.01
N GLY A 1050 24.97 -4.01 29.19
CA GLY A 1050 24.03 -5.08 28.89
C GLY A 1050 22.74 -5.01 29.74
N LYS A 1051 22.86 -4.68 31.03
CA LYS A 1051 21.70 -4.46 31.91
C LYS A 1051 20.87 -3.25 31.49
N SER A 1052 21.51 -2.13 31.16
CA SER A 1052 20.81 -0.92 30.70
C SER A 1052 20.10 -1.14 29.36
N GLU A 1053 20.70 -1.88 28.43
CA GLU A 1053 20.04 -2.24 27.17
C GLU A 1053 18.82 -3.16 27.40
N ALA A 1054 18.94 -4.16 28.27
CA ALA A 1054 17.83 -5.03 28.63
C ALA A 1054 16.71 -4.26 29.38
N ALA A 1055 17.08 -3.28 30.21
CA ALA A 1055 16.13 -2.38 30.87
C ALA A 1055 15.42 -1.47 29.86
N PHE A 1056 16.14 -0.92 28.88
CA PHE A 1056 15.55 -0.17 27.78
C PHE A 1056 14.52 -1.00 27.01
N LEU A 1057 14.87 -2.23 26.61
CA LEU A 1057 13.97 -3.10 25.84
C LEU A 1057 12.65 -3.33 26.57
N LYS A 1058 12.70 -3.61 27.87
CA LYS A 1058 11.49 -3.74 28.69
C LYS A 1058 10.72 -2.42 28.80
N TRP A 1059 11.41 -1.33 29.11
CA TRP A 1059 10.79 0.00 29.29
C TRP A 1059 10.09 0.49 28.02
N HIS A 1060 10.69 0.24 26.86
CA HIS A 1060 10.17 0.65 25.56
C HIS A 1060 8.82 0.01 25.20
N GLU A 1061 8.59 -1.23 25.63
CA GLU A 1061 7.37 -2.00 25.39
C GLU A 1061 6.23 -1.68 26.37
N MET A 1062 6.52 -1.00 27.49
CA MET A 1062 5.50 -0.71 28.51
C MET A 1062 4.53 0.40 28.05
N ALA A 1063 3.24 0.15 28.26
CA ALA A 1063 2.16 1.10 27.94
C ALA A 1063 1.90 2.11 29.08
N ASP A 1064 2.09 1.74 30.34
CA ASP A 1064 1.77 2.53 31.54
C ASP A 1064 2.92 3.45 32.01
N ARG A 1065 3.81 3.85 31.10
CA ARG A 1065 5.02 4.63 31.43
C ARG A 1065 4.71 5.93 32.17
N ARG A 1066 3.64 6.63 31.80
CA ARG A 1066 3.19 7.86 32.47
C ARG A 1066 2.87 7.63 33.94
N ASP A 1067 2.16 6.55 34.24
CA ASP A 1067 1.77 6.20 35.60
C ASP A 1067 2.98 5.76 36.42
N ILE A 1068 3.90 5.00 35.82
CA ILE A 1068 5.17 4.62 36.45
C ILE A 1068 5.99 5.86 36.80
N LEU A 1069 6.11 6.83 35.89
CA LEU A 1069 6.82 8.09 36.14
C LEU A 1069 6.13 8.91 37.23
N THR A 1070 4.80 8.96 37.24
CA THR A 1070 4.01 9.66 38.26
C THR A 1070 4.17 9.01 39.65
N ARG A 1071 4.15 7.67 39.73
CA ARG A 1071 4.45 6.93 40.97
C ARG A 1071 5.89 7.14 41.42
N ALA A 1072 6.86 7.15 40.50
CA ALA A 1072 8.26 7.44 40.82
C ALA A 1072 8.43 8.85 41.42
N ALA A 1073 7.71 9.84 40.88
CA ALA A 1073 7.70 11.21 41.40
C ALA A 1073 7.19 11.29 42.85
N ALA A 1074 6.23 10.45 43.24
CA ALA A 1074 5.71 10.40 44.60
C ALA A 1074 6.63 9.68 45.59
N LEU A 1075 7.54 8.84 45.08
CA LEU A 1075 8.49 8.05 45.88
C LEU A 1075 9.88 8.69 46.00
N ALA A 1076 10.15 9.71 45.19
CA ALA A 1076 11.41 10.45 45.19
C ALA A 1076 11.30 11.75 46.02
N ASP A 1077 12.42 12.20 46.57
CA ASP A 1077 12.49 13.41 47.40
C ASP A 1077 13.03 14.62 46.64
N GLY A 1078 12.55 15.82 46.99
CA GLY A 1078 13.13 17.10 46.58
C GLY A 1078 13.30 17.27 45.06
N ALA A 1079 14.53 17.55 44.63
CA ALA A 1079 14.88 17.84 43.24
C ALA A 1079 14.82 16.61 42.32
N ASP A 1080 14.89 15.39 42.86
CA ASP A 1080 14.80 14.16 42.05
C ASP A 1080 13.35 13.89 41.63
N ALA A 1081 12.37 14.26 42.48
CA ALA A 1081 10.95 14.20 42.12
C ALA A 1081 10.59 15.12 40.94
N GLU A 1082 11.33 16.23 40.75
CA GLU A 1082 11.14 17.12 39.60
C GLU A 1082 11.48 16.44 38.27
N ILE A 1083 12.48 15.54 38.25
CA ILE A 1083 12.86 14.79 37.05
C ILE A 1083 11.67 13.97 36.57
N PHE A 1084 11.02 13.24 37.47
CA PHE A 1084 9.90 12.37 37.13
C PHE A 1084 8.62 13.15 36.79
N ARG A 1085 8.32 14.25 37.50
CA ARG A 1085 7.19 15.12 37.14
C ARG A 1085 7.36 15.72 35.75
N LEU A 1086 8.57 16.21 35.45
CA LEU A 1086 8.89 16.74 34.13
C LEU A 1086 8.82 15.63 33.07
N ALA A 1087 9.39 14.45 33.35
CA ALA A 1087 9.35 13.33 32.42
C ALA A 1087 7.92 12.87 32.11
N ALA A 1088 7.05 12.78 33.13
CA ALA A 1088 5.64 12.44 32.94
C ALA A 1088 4.89 13.50 32.11
N SER A 1089 5.17 14.78 32.34
CA SER A 1089 4.60 15.89 31.55
C SER A 1089 5.05 15.83 30.10
N LEU A 1090 6.36 15.70 29.85
CA LEU A 1090 6.93 15.62 28.51
C LEU A 1090 6.43 14.37 27.75
N PHE A 1091 6.28 13.25 28.46
CA PHE A 1091 5.69 12.03 27.90
C PHE A 1091 4.27 12.28 27.40
N ALA A 1092 3.41 12.85 28.25
CA ALA A 1092 2.03 13.17 27.89
C ALA A 1092 1.93 14.16 26.72
N GLU A 1093 2.85 15.13 26.64
CA GLU A 1093 2.83 16.17 25.62
C GLU A 1093 3.36 15.70 24.26
N HIS A 1094 4.40 14.85 24.22
CA HIS A 1094 5.13 14.55 22.98
C HIS A 1094 5.26 13.08 22.60
N PHE A 1095 5.04 12.13 23.51
CA PHE A 1095 5.40 10.71 23.28
C PHE A 1095 4.27 9.71 23.55
N GLU A 1096 3.19 10.13 24.22
CA GLU A 1096 2.07 9.26 24.62
C GLU A 1096 1.19 8.89 23.44
N THR A 1097 0.78 9.89 22.65
CA THR A 1097 -0.17 9.71 21.54
C THR A 1097 0.55 9.59 20.20
N ALA A 1098 -0.03 8.76 19.31
CA ALA A 1098 0.41 8.73 17.92
C ALA A 1098 -0.16 9.95 17.18
N ILE A 1099 0.61 10.47 16.22
CA ILE A 1099 0.14 11.45 15.25
C ILE A 1099 -0.56 10.67 14.13
N GLU A 1100 -1.85 10.89 13.95
CA GLU A 1100 -2.59 10.40 12.77
C GLU A 1100 -2.17 11.24 11.55
N LEU A 1101 -1.77 10.56 10.48
CA LEU A 1101 -1.36 11.19 9.23
C LEU A 1101 -2.49 11.03 8.19
N PRO A 1102 -2.73 12.04 7.34
CA PRO A 1102 -3.69 11.91 6.26
C PRO A 1102 -3.23 10.81 5.29
N GLY A 1103 -4.15 10.23 4.53
CA GLY A 1103 -3.82 9.20 3.55
C GLY A 1103 -5.03 8.77 2.75
N PRO A 1104 -4.82 7.92 1.72
CA PRO A 1104 -5.90 7.40 0.92
C PRO A 1104 -6.84 6.55 1.77
N THR A 1105 -8.05 6.42 1.29
CA THR A 1105 -9.05 5.55 1.89
C THR A 1105 -8.57 4.10 1.86
N GLY A 1106 -9.00 3.28 2.81
CA GLY A 1106 -8.53 1.91 2.96
C GLY A 1106 -7.11 1.78 3.53
N GLU A 1107 -6.60 2.84 4.16
CA GLU A 1107 -5.32 2.85 4.87
C GLU A 1107 -5.44 3.57 6.23
N SER A 1108 -4.62 3.16 7.18
CA SER A 1108 -4.34 3.89 8.40
C SER A 1108 -2.85 4.20 8.44
N ASN A 1109 -2.50 5.46 8.72
CA ASN A 1109 -1.13 5.96 8.73
C ASN A 1109 -0.89 6.70 10.04
N THR A 1110 0.08 6.23 10.83
CA THR A 1110 0.41 6.85 12.12
C THR A 1110 1.91 7.07 12.25
N LEU A 1111 2.29 8.16 12.91
CA LEU A 1111 3.67 8.46 13.29
C LEU A 1111 3.78 8.47 14.81
N ARG A 1112 4.78 7.79 15.35
CA ARG A 1112 5.10 7.78 16.78
C ARG A 1112 6.55 8.17 17.02
N LEU A 1113 6.79 8.91 18.09
CA LEU A 1113 8.12 9.14 18.64
C LEU A 1113 8.45 8.05 19.67
N LYS A 1114 9.50 7.29 19.41
CA LYS A 1114 9.92 6.13 20.22
C LYS A 1114 11.35 6.30 20.70
N GLY A 1115 11.66 5.87 21.93
CA GLY A 1115 12.99 6.04 22.51
C GLY A 1115 14.10 5.42 21.64
N ARG A 1116 15.22 6.13 21.51
CA ARG A 1116 16.39 5.72 20.71
C ARG A 1116 17.07 4.47 21.26
N GLY A 1117 17.18 4.34 22.59
CA GLY A 1117 17.93 3.26 23.22
C GLY A 1117 18.52 3.65 24.57
N VAL A 1118 19.81 3.37 24.76
CA VAL A 1118 20.58 3.84 25.92
C VAL A 1118 21.14 5.24 25.60
N VAL A 1119 20.84 6.21 26.46
CA VAL A 1119 21.30 7.60 26.34
C VAL A 1119 22.27 7.90 27.49
N VAL A 1120 23.46 8.41 27.15
CA VAL A 1120 24.42 8.89 28.16
C VAL A 1120 24.16 10.37 28.43
N CYS A 1121 23.68 10.72 29.62
CA CYS A 1121 23.43 12.09 30.05
C CYS A 1121 24.64 12.62 30.82
N LEU A 1122 25.53 13.34 30.12
CA LEU A 1122 26.75 13.91 30.67
C LEU A 1122 26.52 15.22 31.45
N GLY A 1123 25.40 15.89 31.21
CA GLY A 1123 25.13 17.21 31.80
C GLY A 1123 25.84 18.32 31.03
N GLY A 1124 26.70 19.09 31.69
CA GLY A 1124 27.40 20.25 31.11
C GLY A 1124 26.86 21.61 31.56
N GLY A 1125 25.59 21.66 31.94
CA GLY A 1125 24.91 22.85 32.46
C GLY A 1125 24.79 22.88 33.99
N ALA A 1126 24.06 23.88 34.50
CA ALA A 1126 23.69 23.93 35.90
C ALA A 1126 22.80 22.73 36.29
N ALA A 1127 22.69 22.43 37.59
CA ALA A 1127 21.95 21.25 38.07
C ALA A 1127 20.53 21.08 37.47
N PRO A 1128 19.71 22.14 37.26
CA PRO A 1128 18.40 22.00 36.59
C PRO A 1128 18.49 21.53 35.13
N ALA A 1129 19.48 21.99 34.37
CA ALA A 1129 19.70 21.60 32.97
C ALA A 1129 20.09 20.11 32.89
N ASN A 1130 20.95 19.64 33.79
CA ASN A 1130 21.34 18.23 33.85
C ASN A 1130 20.15 17.33 34.22
N ARG A 1131 19.28 17.78 35.13
CA ARG A 1131 18.02 17.08 35.45
C ARG A 1131 17.06 17.03 34.27
N ARG A 1132 16.96 18.11 33.48
CA ARG A 1132 16.13 18.17 32.27
C ARG A 1132 16.60 17.17 31.20
N GLN A 1133 17.91 16.98 31.01
CA GLN A 1133 18.43 15.94 30.11
C GLN A 1133 17.95 14.54 30.49
N ILE A 1134 18.02 14.20 31.78
CA ILE A 1134 17.56 12.91 32.30
C ILE A 1134 16.04 12.77 32.10
N ALA A 1135 15.27 13.83 32.40
CA ALA A 1135 13.82 13.83 32.24
C ALA A 1135 13.41 13.63 30.77
N LEU A 1136 14.05 14.31 29.83
CA LEU A 1136 13.81 14.16 28.38
C LEU A 1136 14.11 12.74 27.91
N ALA A 1137 15.24 12.16 28.33
CA ALA A 1137 15.62 10.82 27.97
C ALA A 1137 14.62 9.77 28.51
N LEU A 1138 14.22 9.87 29.78
CA LEU A 1138 13.22 8.98 30.38
C LEU A 1138 11.84 9.13 29.72
N ALA A 1139 11.40 10.37 29.46
CA ALA A 1139 10.12 10.67 28.81
C ALA A 1139 10.04 10.04 27.42
N ALA A 1140 11.09 10.21 26.60
CA ALA A 1140 11.15 9.62 25.26
C ALA A 1140 11.17 8.07 25.28
N GLY A 1141 11.45 7.45 26.43
CA GLY A 1141 11.50 6.00 26.57
C GLY A 1141 12.89 5.39 26.53
N ASN A 1142 13.93 6.18 26.81
CA ASN A 1142 15.32 5.70 26.82
C ASN A 1142 15.71 5.16 28.19
N ALA A 1143 16.68 4.24 28.22
CA ALA A 1143 17.48 4.01 29.41
C ALA A 1143 18.53 5.10 29.54
N VAL A 1144 18.87 5.47 30.77
CA VAL A 1144 19.75 6.59 31.07
C VAL A 1144 21.00 6.13 31.81
N ILE A 1145 22.15 6.58 31.33
CA ILE A 1145 23.40 6.51 32.07
C ILE A 1145 23.76 7.94 32.49
N CYS A 1146 23.81 8.20 33.79
CA CYS A 1146 24.08 9.53 34.34
C CYS A 1146 25.07 9.46 35.53
N ALA A 1147 25.43 10.60 36.12
CA ALA A 1147 26.38 10.65 37.23
C ALA A 1147 25.91 9.80 38.44
N PRO A 1148 26.81 9.10 39.16
CA PRO A 1148 26.43 8.16 40.22
C PRO A 1148 25.66 8.82 41.36
N ALA A 1149 26.02 10.07 41.66
CA ALA A 1149 25.35 10.90 42.64
C ALA A 1149 23.86 11.15 42.33
N ILE A 1150 23.38 10.93 41.10
CA ILE A 1150 21.97 11.06 40.73
C ILE A 1150 21.36 9.68 40.48
N SER A 1151 22.06 8.79 39.76
CA SER A 1151 21.54 7.49 39.32
C SER A 1151 20.99 6.64 40.46
N ASP A 1152 21.70 6.54 41.58
CA ASP A 1152 21.34 5.63 42.67
C ASP A 1152 20.02 6.04 43.33
N ARG A 1153 19.76 7.35 43.41
CA ARG A 1153 18.53 7.90 43.99
C ARG A 1153 17.33 7.73 43.05
N ILE A 1154 17.52 7.96 41.75
CA ILE A 1154 16.44 7.82 40.77
C ILE A 1154 16.13 6.35 40.44
N ALA A 1155 17.14 5.47 40.40
CA ALA A 1155 16.97 4.04 40.14
C ALA A 1155 16.11 3.37 41.21
N ALA A 1156 16.31 3.73 42.49
CA ALA A 1156 15.51 3.22 43.59
C ALA A 1156 14.02 3.60 43.49
N ALA A 1157 13.72 4.84 43.09
CA ALA A 1157 12.34 5.31 42.89
C ALA A 1157 11.67 4.62 41.69
N LEU A 1158 12.40 4.48 40.58
CA LEU A 1158 11.95 3.78 39.36
C LEU A 1158 11.64 2.30 39.63
N ALA A 1159 12.53 1.58 40.31
CA ALA A 1159 12.30 0.17 40.63
C ALA A 1159 11.06 -0.02 41.51
N LYS A 1160 10.85 0.86 42.51
CA LYS A 1160 9.68 0.80 43.40
C LYS A 1160 8.37 1.20 42.71
N SER A 1161 8.42 1.96 41.62
CA SER A 1161 7.23 2.38 40.86
C SER A 1161 6.80 1.38 39.78
N GLY A 1162 7.58 0.31 39.56
CA GLY A 1162 7.32 -0.74 38.57
C GLY A 1162 8.19 -0.66 37.31
N ALA A 1163 9.14 0.27 37.22
CA ALA A 1163 10.09 0.32 36.11
C ALA A 1163 11.20 -0.73 36.25
N PRO A 1164 11.91 -1.08 35.16
CA PRO A 1164 13.11 -1.93 35.23
C PRO A 1164 14.20 -1.33 36.14
N SER A 1165 14.86 -2.18 36.94
CA SER A 1165 15.85 -1.78 37.97
C SER A 1165 17.05 -1.01 37.44
N ASP A 1166 17.49 -1.30 36.21
CA ASP A 1166 18.69 -0.75 35.58
C ASP A 1166 18.34 0.31 34.52
N LEU A 1167 17.12 0.86 34.57
CA LEU A 1167 16.67 1.91 33.64
C LEU A 1167 17.46 3.21 33.80
N ALA A 1168 17.95 3.48 35.01
CA ALA A 1168 18.92 4.52 35.30
C ALA A 1168 20.15 3.89 35.94
N ALA A 1169 21.32 4.05 35.32
CA ALA A 1169 22.57 3.49 35.81
C ALA A 1169 23.64 4.57 36.01
N GLY A 1170 24.47 4.39 37.03
CA GLY A 1170 25.56 5.31 37.33
C GLY A 1170 26.76 5.04 36.44
N GLY A 1171 27.18 6.00 35.64
CA GLY A 1171 28.48 5.92 34.97
C GLY A 1171 29.50 6.79 35.68
N ALA A 1172 30.76 6.35 35.70
CA ALA A 1172 31.84 7.02 36.44
C ALA A 1172 32.28 8.33 35.76
N PHE A 1173 31.41 9.35 35.73
CA PHE A 1173 31.68 10.64 35.09
C PHE A 1173 31.19 11.83 35.92
N GLU A 1174 32.08 12.35 36.78
CA GLU A 1174 31.89 13.64 37.48
C GLU A 1174 32.63 14.80 36.79
N ILE A 1175 33.85 14.54 36.30
CA ILE A 1175 34.71 15.53 35.59
C ILE A 1175 35.30 14.97 34.28
N ALA A 1176 35.11 13.69 34.01
CA ALA A 1176 35.60 13.03 32.80
C ALA A 1176 34.68 11.88 32.39
N VAL A 1177 34.46 11.69 31.09
CA VAL A 1177 33.79 10.54 30.51
C VAL A 1177 34.81 9.58 29.91
N HIS A 1178 34.64 8.29 30.18
CA HIS A 1178 35.47 7.27 29.59
C HIS A 1178 35.09 7.04 28.12
N GLU A 1179 36.07 7.04 27.21
CA GLU A 1179 35.87 6.92 25.76
C GLU A 1179 35.07 5.66 25.38
N ALA A 1180 35.23 4.58 26.15
CA ALA A 1180 34.43 3.36 26.01
C ALA A 1180 32.91 3.60 25.99
N TYR A 1181 32.34 4.52 26.80
CA TYR A 1181 30.90 4.83 26.74
C TYR A 1181 30.50 5.48 25.41
N LEU A 1182 31.39 6.29 24.81
CA LEU A 1182 31.13 7.00 23.56
C LEU A 1182 31.24 6.06 22.35
N LEU A 1183 32.17 5.10 22.41
CA LEU A 1183 32.42 4.12 21.34
C LEU A 1183 31.46 2.90 21.37
N ASP A 1184 30.77 2.66 22.48
CA ASP A 1184 29.92 1.47 22.62
C ASP A 1184 28.66 1.52 21.73
N GLY A 1185 28.46 0.46 20.94
CA GLY A 1185 27.34 0.29 20.01
C GLY A 1185 25.94 0.38 20.64
N ARG A 1186 25.82 0.09 21.94
CA ARG A 1186 24.57 0.10 22.70
C ARG A 1186 24.12 1.51 23.07
N VAL A 1187 25.05 2.46 23.18
CA VAL A 1187 24.71 3.88 23.33
C VAL A 1187 24.15 4.40 22.02
N LYS A 1188 22.96 4.99 22.04
CA LYS A 1188 22.27 5.49 20.84
C LYS A 1188 22.23 7.00 20.74
N ALA A 1189 22.54 7.72 21.81
CA ALA A 1189 22.78 9.16 21.82
C ALA A 1189 23.55 9.57 23.08
N VAL A 1190 24.19 10.74 23.01
CA VAL A 1190 24.85 11.37 24.16
C VAL A 1190 24.23 12.74 24.37
N ALA A 1191 23.74 13.04 25.58
CA ALA A 1191 23.23 14.36 25.93
C ALA A 1191 24.29 15.17 26.67
N PHE A 1192 24.59 16.35 26.15
CA PHE A 1192 25.59 17.27 26.70
C PHE A 1192 25.33 18.72 26.26
N ASP A 1193 25.18 19.62 27.22
CA ASP A 1193 24.88 21.06 27.02
C ASP A 1193 26.12 21.95 27.25
N GLY A 1194 27.32 21.36 27.31
CA GLY A 1194 28.57 22.13 27.35
C GLY A 1194 29.07 22.55 25.97
N ALA A 1195 29.90 23.59 25.95
CA ALA A 1195 30.49 24.17 24.74
C ALA A 1195 32.03 23.99 24.67
N GLY A 1196 32.66 24.47 23.58
CA GLY A 1196 34.12 24.55 23.46
C GLY A 1196 34.83 23.20 23.32
N GLU A 1197 36.03 23.10 23.90
CA GLU A 1197 36.92 21.94 23.76
C GLU A 1197 36.29 20.62 24.22
N ALA A 1198 35.49 20.64 25.30
CA ALA A 1198 34.81 19.45 25.80
C ALA A 1198 33.83 18.86 24.77
N ARG A 1199 33.06 19.74 24.12
CA ARG A 1199 32.13 19.36 23.04
C ARG A 1199 32.89 18.78 21.84
N ALA A 1200 33.98 19.43 21.43
CA ALA A 1200 34.82 18.97 20.33
C ALA A 1200 35.42 17.58 20.62
N ALA A 1201 35.90 17.35 21.85
CA ALA A 1201 36.45 16.06 22.27
C ALA A 1201 35.40 14.93 22.24
N ILE A 1202 34.18 15.20 22.74
CA ILE A 1202 33.08 14.21 22.73
C ILE A 1202 32.67 13.88 21.29
N LEU A 1203 32.50 14.88 20.42
CA LEU A 1203 32.16 14.65 19.01
C LEU A 1203 33.26 13.89 18.28
N GLY A 1204 34.53 14.22 18.53
CA GLY A 1204 35.67 13.50 17.96
C GLY A 1204 35.67 12.02 18.34
N ALA A 1205 35.40 11.69 19.61
CA ALA A 1205 35.27 10.31 20.05
C ALA A 1205 34.05 9.61 19.41
N LEU A 1206 32.89 10.26 19.35
CA LEU A 1206 31.70 9.71 18.70
C LEU A 1206 31.90 9.44 17.21
N ALA A 1207 32.72 10.23 16.52
CA ALA A 1207 32.99 10.05 15.09
C ALA A 1207 34.03 8.95 14.78
N ALA A 1208 34.82 8.55 15.78
CA ALA A 1208 35.71 7.38 15.68
C ALA A 1208 34.96 6.05 15.82
N ARG A 1209 33.67 6.08 16.18
CA ARG A 1209 32.84 4.90 16.36
C ARG A 1209 32.60 4.15 15.05
N GLU A 1210 32.57 2.82 15.15
CA GLU A 1210 32.10 1.90 14.11
C GLU A 1210 30.58 1.74 14.13
N GLY A 1211 29.97 1.59 12.95
CA GLY A 1211 28.52 1.44 12.79
C GLY A 1211 27.74 2.76 12.76
N ALA A 1212 26.58 2.81 13.42
CA ALA A 1212 25.62 3.92 13.34
C ALA A 1212 26.19 5.25 13.89
N ILE A 1213 25.86 6.36 13.23
CA ILE A 1213 26.22 7.71 13.67
C ILE A 1213 25.35 8.08 14.88
N ALA A 1214 25.96 8.19 16.06
CA ALA A 1214 25.26 8.58 17.28
C ALA A 1214 25.24 10.12 17.44
N PRO A 1215 24.06 10.74 17.67
CA PRO A 1215 23.96 12.18 17.81
C PRO A 1215 24.44 12.67 19.19
N LEU A 1216 25.06 13.85 19.20
CA LEU A 1216 25.19 14.67 20.40
C LEU A 1216 23.94 15.57 20.56
N LEU A 1217 23.21 15.36 21.65
CA LEU A 1217 21.99 16.08 22.02
C LEU A 1217 22.35 17.24 22.94
N SER A 1218 22.44 18.43 22.37
CA SER A 1218 22.80 19.64 23.12
C SER A 1218 21.66 20.64 23.34
N SER A 1219 20.50 20.42 22.73
CA SER A 1219 19.31 21.22 22.98
C SER A 1219 18.47 20.57 24.08
N LEU A 1220 17.90 21.40 24.96
CA LEU A 1220 16.97 20.98 26.01
C LEU A 1220 15.51 21.31 25.67
N ASP A 1221 15.26 21.97 24.54
CA ASP A 1221 13.93 22.44 24.14
C ASP A 1221 13.36 21.71 22.92
N ASP A 1222 14.05 20.65 22.49
CA ASP A 1222 13.60 19.78 21.40
C ASP A 1222 13.52 18.31 21.86
N PRO A 1223 12.38 17.91 22.45
CA PRO A 1223 12.17 16.55 22.93
C PRO A 1223 12.25 15.50 21.81
N SER A 1224 11.84 15.83 20.59
CA SER A 1224 11.79 14.90 19.46
C SER A 1224 13.14 14.24 19.18
N ARG A 1225 14.25 14.95 19.43
CA ARG A 1225 15.62 14.44 19.22
C ARG A 1225 16.04 13.36 20.22
N TYR A 1226 15.35 13.19 21.33
CA TYR A 1226 15.56 12.06 22.25
C TYR A 1226 14.84 10.79 21.78
N ALA A 1227 14.12 10.85 20.67
CA ALA A 1227 13.39 9.76 20.06
C ALA A 1227 13.79 9.55 18.58
N CYS A 1228 13.39 8.40 18.06
CA CYS A 1228 13.29 8.08 16.64
C CYS A 1228 11.82 8.17 16.22
N GLU A 1229 11.60 8.66 15.01
CA GLU A 1229 10.29 8.61 14.37
C GLU A 1229 10.03 7.20 13.83
N ARG A 1230 8.85 6.64 14.08
CA ARG A 1230 8.40 5.37 13.50
C ARG A 1230 7.02 5.53 12.88
N THR A 1231 6.92 5.24 11.59
CA THR A 1231 5.68 5.28 10.82
C THR A 1231 5.10 3.86 10.75
N LEU A 1232 3.81 3.71 11.07
CA LEU A 1232 3.05 2.48 10.87
C LEU A 1232 1.95 2.73 9.84
N THR A 1233 1.94 1.94 8.79
CA THR A 1233 0.95 1.98 7.72
C THR A 1233 0.25 0.65 7.59
N ILE A 1234 -1.08 0.64 7.77
CA ILE A 1234 -1.90 -0.56 7.72
C ILE A 1234 -2.85 -0.50 6.54
N ASN A 1235 -2.80 -1.49 5.67
CA ASN A 1235 -3.83 -1.69 4.66
C ASN A 1235 -5.10 -2.27 5.31
N THR A 1236 -6.07 -1.41 5.60
CA THR A 1236 -7.32 -1.80 6.26
C THR A 1236 -8.27 -2.58 5.33
N THR A 1237 -8.02 -2.52 4.02
CA THR A 1237 -8.78 -3.24 2.97
C THR A 1237 -8.26 -4.64 2.67
N ALA A 1238 -7.17 -5.07 3.32
CA ALA A 1238 -6.51 -6.33 2.97
C ALA A 1238 -7.43 -7.57 3.07
N ALA A 1239 -8.48 -7.50 3.89
CA ALA A 1239 -9.49 -8.54 4.03
C ALA A 1239 -10.44 -8.65 2.82
N GLY A 1240 -10.46 -7.67 1.90
CA GLY A 1240 -11.28 -7.69 0.69
C GLY A 1240 -12.27 -6.53 0.51
N GLY A 1241 -12.19 -5.49 1.35
CA GLY A 1241 -12.91 -4.22 1.15
C GLY A 1241 -12.85 -3.23 2.32
N ASP A 1242 -13.43 -2.03 2.15
CA ASP A 1242 -13.38 -0.91 3.10
C ASP A 1242 -14.71 -0.67 3.81
N VAL A 1243 -14.76 -1.01 5.10
CA VAL A 1243 -15.94 -0.85 5.96
C VAL A 1243 -16.28 0.61 6.21
N LYS A 1244 -15.28 1.50 6.33
CA LYS A 1244 -15.51 2.93 6.59
C LYS A 1244 -16.24 3.56 5.42
N LEU A 1245 -15.78 3.29 4.20
CA LEU A 1245 -16.44 3.75 2.97
C LEU A 1245 -17.90 3.29 2.88
N LEU A 1246 -18.17 2.03 3.20
CA LEU A 1246 -19.51 1.44 3.13
C LEU A 1246 -20.48 1.97 4.21
N SER A 1247 -19.96 2.69 5.20
CA SER A 1247 -20.73 3.31 6.29
C SER A 1247 -20.89 4.83 6.13
N LEU A 1248 -20.31 5.43 5.09
CA LEU A 1248 -20.41 6.87 4.86
C LEU A 1248 -21.86 7.30 4.66
N PRO A 1249 -22.24 8.48 5.17
CA PRO A 1249 -23.54 9.06 4.85
C PRO A 1249 -23.62 9.31 3.34
N GLU A 1250 -24.74 8.89 2.74
CA GLU A 1250 -25.11 9.26 1.37
C GLU A 1250 -25.65 10.69 1.38
#